data_AF-A0A235HXI7-F1
#
_entry.id   AF-A0A235HXI7-F1
#
_cell.length_a   1.000
_cell.length_b   1.000
_cell.length_c   1.000
_cell.angle_alpha   90.00
_cell.angle_beta   90.00
_cell.angle_gamma   90.00
#
_symmetry.space_group_name_H-M   'P 1'
#
loop_
_entity.id
_entity.type
_entity.pdbx_description
1 polymer ?
#
loop_
_entity_poly.entity_id
_entity_poly.type
_entity_poly.pdbx_seq_one_letter_code
_entity_poly.pdbx_strand_id
1 'polypeptide(L)'
;MQPLQPVSGSDLQRFLSAPEELLQQSVALQLAVASFHQTPRSLLEILVNSPDAQVAEAASLHVNLAGEITDGWQQAVDEILQQRQLGQNDRLAVELLKIGTVPPCFFSQWVPAEPLIQGLRNPQMPLRYRLQLLQRLSQEPTLEPRLQVAESPETPSAVLEQLAGDLELPVRLAVKFNPSCPPPLIELVEGQYAVASDWNTDSEQLAILGQSRWAWVRLAVAQNPSATAETLMQLAGNAVYKIQLAISQNPFTPTEALNLLANYVDKETQNEISIALAKHPNTSEQVLLKLYPKHKHTIITQRKNLPLSIIEQLVRDRSDKNFYYYVNLVINQSNISGEILEVLADDSLESMRVKIAKHPQMLIAKEYKQMILGCYRLLLSKEKTQEITIAHQLMAQRPDSSYALAQVLEKGDQKAKLIAARSNKTPIQVLQQLAKDTDETVRSVVSENSNLPLSSLLELTQDSSLKVRSGLARKRSHKKTPVQVLERLANDESAQVRAQVAANLDTPVELLKMLANDQKSEVWRALTRNPNTPMDVLEFLGVEKGIVSIWNTNTPGNALAKAVEQTLKMDYSSRYKALDDLLRPATGSQMPASVLVQLASRETSWIRSLVAGHPNTPISALEPLLNDDYGPVLWAIARRADTPPQLLERLLLTVTDPKSQDYEQISLAICDRREIPPNLLEPLMQSNLQQVYQRVAAQPNLPQAIVERLMAVSNDLVLITLAGNQSLTAKFLNRLAENPNPKVCSAIVNHLNMTPELWLQLANHTEVSVRQVTAAYSNTPVNILEILARDSDKDVRVKVAANTNSPVNILEQLARDQDASVRTATASNSHLPATVLTQLANDEKVEVCRAVAQNPNTPAPIRESLRDLIVQPTTRQTSPTLRGLNRLYNPSTDDLVSILAEYASSENAFVRLVTLLHPLTPHEVLTQGAQSASWLERYAVADNSGTPSVLRQQLAEDSNRIVRAAARVNTNS
;
A
#
# COMPACT_ATOMS: atom_id res chain seq x y z
N MET A 1 -30.69 -26.93 -33.52
CA MET A 1 -30.45 -27.86 -34.66
C MET A 1 -31.79 -28.20 -35.29
N GLN A 2 -31.84 -28.79 -36.50
CA GLN A 2 -33.10 -29.40 -36.96
C GLN A 2 -33.41 -30.63 -36.07
N PRO A 3 -34.68 -30.91 -35.76
CA PRO A 3 -35.05 -32.14 -35.06
C PRO A 3 -34.68 -33.35 -35.92
N LEU A 4 -34.12 -34.37 -35.28
CA LEU A 4 -33.73 -35.61 -35.94
C LEU A 4 -34.98 -36.32 -36.47
N GLN A 5 -34.89 -36.94 -37.66
CA GLN A 5 -36.01 -37.73 -38.18
C GLN A 5 -36.32 -38.88 -37.20
N PRO A 6 -37.59 -39.12 -36.85
CA PRO A 6 -37.95 -40.13 -35.87
C PRO A 6 -37.67 -41.52 -36.43
N VAL A 7 -36.63 -42.17 -35.91
CA VAL A 7 -36.26 -43.54 -36.28
C VAL A 7 -37.33 -44.50 -35.77
N SER A 8 -37.93 -45.28 -36.65
CA SER A 8 -38.89 -46.33 -36.30
C SER A 8 -38.20 -47.69 -36.13
N GLY A 9 -38.86 -48.62 -35.44
CA GLY A 9 -38.38 -50.01 -35.35
C GLY A 9 -38.24 -50.71 -36.72
N SER A 10 -38.99 -50.26 -37.73
CA SER A 10 -38.84 -50.69 -39.13
C SER A 10 -37.55 -50.17 -39.79
N ASP A 11 -37.11 -48.94 -39.48
CA ASP A 11 -35.88 -48.39 -40.04
C ASP A 11 -34.64 -49.11 -39.49
N LEU A 12 -34.70 -49.55 -38.22
CA LEU A 12 -33.66 -50.37 -37.61
C LEU A 12 -33.50 -51.74 -38.30
N GLN A 13 -34.57 -52.32 -38.86
CA GLN A 13 -34.47 -53.63 -39.54
C GLN A 13 -33.53 -53.61 -40.74
N ARG A 14 -33.43 -52.49 -41.46
CA ARG A 14 -32.48 -52.33 -42.57
C ARG A 14 -31.03 -52.51 -42.11
N PHE A 15 -30.69 -51.92 -40.96
CA PHE A 15 -29.33 -52.00 -40.41
C PHE A 15 -29.07 -53.35 -39.74
N LEU A 16 -30.09 -54.06 -39.22
CA LEU A 16 -29.89 -55.39 -38.62
C LEU A 16 -29.33 -56.45 -39.60
N SER A 17 -29.55 -56.31 -40.91
CA SER A 17 -28.95 -57.19 -41.93
C SER A 17 -27.53 -56.81 -42.35
N ALA A 18 -27.11 -55.56 -42.16
CA ALA A 18 -25.81 -55.02 -42.58
C ALA A 18 -25.34 -53.92 -41.62
N PRO A 19 -25.00 -54.25 -40.36
CA PRO A 19 -24.98 -53.26 -39.29
C PRO A 19 -23.77 -52.31 -39.32
N GLU A 20 -22.71 -52.65 -40.07
CA GLU A 20 -21.58 -51.76 -40.31
C GLU A 20 -21.92 -50.56 -41.23
N GLU A 21 -22.98 -50.64 -42.07
CA GLU A 21 -23.44 -49.51 -42.89
C GLU A 21 -23.86 -48.30 -42.02
N LEU A 22 -24.19 -48.53 -40.74
CA LEU A 22 -24.62 -47.51 -39.80
C LEU A 22 -23.51 -46.49 -39.47
N LEU A 23 -22.24 -46.93 -39.42
CA LEU A 23 -21.09 -46.04 -39.19
C LEU A 23 -20.79 -45.11 -40.38
N GLN A 24 -21.31 -45.43 -41.56
CA GLN A 24 -21.17 -44.60 -42.75
C GLN A 24 -22.31 -43.56 -42.90
N GLN A 25 -23.30 -43.59 -42.00
CA GLN A 25 -24.37 -42.58 -41.95
C GLN A 25 -23.91 -41.30 -41.22
N SER A 26 -24.67 -40.21 -41.35
CA SER A 26 -24.35 -38.96 -40.68
C SER A 26 -24.32 -39.10 -39.15
N VAL A 27 -23.44 -38.35 -38.48
CA VAL A 27 -23.34 -38.28 -37.00
C VAL A 27 -24.69 -37.97 -36.36
N ALA A 28 -25.52 -37.16 -37.02
CA ALA A 28 -26.90 -36.87 -36.62
C ALA A 28 -27.79 -38.14 -36.57
N LEU A 29 -27.74 -39.00 -37.60
CA LEU A 29 -28.50 -40.26 -37.61
C LEU A 29 -27.89 -41.29 -36.64
N GLN A 30 -26.57 -41.32 -36.50
CA GLN A 30 -25.89 -42.16 -35.51
C GLN A 30 -26.29 -41.79 -34.07
N LEU A 31 -26.33 -40.49 -33.73
CA LEU A 31 -26.85 -40.00 -32.45
C LEU A 31 -28.34 -40.31 -32.26
N ALA A 32 -29.16 -40.23 -33.32
CA ALA A 32 -30.57 -40.61 -33.26
C ALA A 32 -30.74 -42.09 -32.88
N VAL A 33 -30.00 -42.99 -33.54
CA VAL A 33 -30.04 -44.43 -33.26
C VAL A 33 -29.42 -44.75 -31.89
N ALA A 34 -28.32 -44.12 -31.50
CA ALA A 34 -27.71 -44.27 -30.17
C ALA A 34 -28.62 -43.76 -29.03
N SER A 35 -29.52 -42.80 -29.32
CA SER A 35 -30.45 -42.22 -28.33
C SER A 35 -31.83 -42.89 -28.33
N PHE A 36 -32.15 -43.76 -29.30
CA PHE A 36 -33.47 -44.36 -29.43
C PHE A 36 -33.61 -45.61 -28.53
N HIS A 37 -34.51 -45.54 -27.56
CA HIS A 37 -34.66 -46.51 -26.46
C HIS A 37 -34.83 -48.00 -26.87
N GLN A 38 -35.40 -48.29 -28.05
CA GLN A 38 -35.55 -49.67 -28.55
C GLN A 38 -34.36 -50.16 -29.39
N THR A 39 -33.28 -49.37 -29.54
CA THR A 39 -32.13 -49.78 -30.36
C THR A 39 -31.49 -51.06 -29.80
N PRO A 40 -31.38 -52.12 -30.61
CA PRO A 40 -30.86 -53.40 -30.16
C PRO A 40 -29.35 -53.36 -29.94
N ARG A 41 -28.89 -54.13 -28.96
CA ARG A 41 -27.50 -54.18 -28.48
C ARG A 41 -26.46 -54.36 -29.59
N SER A 42 -26.75 -55.16 -30.61
CA SER A 42 -25.86 -55.40 -31.77
C SER A 42 -25.57 -54.16 -32.61
N LEU A 43 -26.47 -53.17 -32.65
CA LEU A 43 -26.21 -51.87 -33.30
C LEU A 43 -25.44 -50.93 -32.37
N LEU A 44 -25.68 -51.00 -31.06
CA LEU A 44 -24.97 -50.19 -30.06
C LEU A 44 -23.50 -50.59 -29.91
N GLU A 45 -23.19 -51.89 -29.96
CA GLU A 45 -21.81 -52.42 -29.93
C GLU A 45 -20.97 -51.94 -31.13
N ILE A 46 -21.62 -51.60 -32.25
CA ILE A 46 -20.97 -50.94 -33.40
C ILE A 46 -20.87 -49.41 -33.18
N LEU A 47 -21.93 -48.75 -32.71
CA LEU A 47 -21.92 -47.29 -32.46
C LEU A 47 -20.95 -46.85 -31.35
N VAL A 48 -20.61 -47.72 -30.39
CA VAL A 48 -19.52 -47.45 -29.42
C VAL A 48 -18.16 -47.27 -30.11
N ASN A 49 -17.98 -47.83 -31.30
CA ASN A 49 -16.77 -47.67 -32.10
C ASN A 49 -16.90 -46.54 -33.15
N SER A 50 -17.89 -45.65 -33.01
CA SER A 50 -18.01 -44.47 -33.88
C SER A 50 -16.86 -43.49 -33.67
N PRO A 51 -16.32 -42.86 -34.73
CA PRO A 51 -15.24 -41.87 -34.61
C PRO A 51 -15.70 -40.54 -33.98
N ASP A 52 -17.01 -40.31 -33.81
CA ASP A 52 -17.51 -39.17 -33.04
C ASP A 52 -17.65 -39.55 -31.56
N ALA A 53 -16.96 -38.80 -30.69
CA ALA A 53 -16.92 -39.08 -29.27
C ALA A 53 -18.29 -38.99 -28.57
N GLN A 54 -19.23 -38.16 -29.07
CA GLN A 54 -20.57 -38.05 -28.48
C GLN A 54 -21.45 -39.23 -28.88
N VAL A 55 -21.30 -39.75 -30.11
CA VAL A 55 -21.96 -41.01 -30.53
C VAL A 55 -21.46 -42.18 -29.69
N ALA A 56 -20.13 -42.32 -29.56
CA ALA A 56 -19.51 -43.39 -28.78
C ALA A 56 -19.91 -43.31 -27.29
N GLU A 57 -19.86 -42.12 -26.68
CA GLU A 57 -20.31 -41.86 -25.31
C GLU A 57 -21.79 -42.25 -25.14
N ALA A 58 -22.68 -41.75 -26.00
CA ALA A 58 -24.12 -42.03 -25.94
C ALA A 58 -24.46 -43.52 -26.08
N ALA A 59 -23.84 -44.22 -27.05
CA ALA A 59 -24.02 -45.65 -27.24
C ALA A 59 -23.49 -46.46 -26.03
N SER A 60 -22.35 -46.04 -25.45
CA SER A 60 -21.75 -46.72 -24.29
C SER A 60 -22.58 -46.58 -23.00
N LEU A 61 -23.32 -45.48 -22.85
CA LEU A 61 -24.17 -45.21 -21.67
C LEU A 61 -25.62 -45.70 -21.84
N HIS A 62 -25.97 -46.29 -22.99
CA HIS A 62 -27.31 -46.80 -23.26
C HIS A 62 -27.59 -48.08 -22.46
N VAL A 63 -28.75 -48.13 -21.80
CA VAL A 63 -29.18 -49.26 -20.94
C VAL A 63 -29.08 -50.64 -21.60
N ASN A 64 -29.41 -50.78 -22.89
CA ASN A 64 -29.40 -52.07 -23.60
C ASN A 64 -27.98 -52.66 -23.74
N LEU A 65 -26.95 -51.82 -23.57
CA LEU A 65 -25.53 -52.22 -23.60
C LEU A 65 -24.92 -52.29 -22.19
N ALA A 66 -25.08 -51.24 -21.39
CA ALA A 66 -24.41 -51.06 -20.09
C ALA A 66 -25.26 -51.36 -18.83
N GLY A 67 -26.54 -51.72 -19.00
CA GLY A 67 -27.46 -52.03 -17.90
C GLY A 67 -28.02 -50.81 -17.16
N GLU A 68 -28.92 -51.05 -16.21
CA GLU A 68 -29.48 -49.98 -15.36
C GLU A 68 -28.45 -49.49 -14.33
N ILE A 69 -28.68 -48.34 -13.70
CA ILE A 69 -27.95 -47.88 -12.53
C ILE A 69 -28.96 -47.48 -11.45
N THR A 70 -28.71 -47.86 -10.20
CA THR A 70 -29.61 -47.59 -9.06
C THR A 70 -29.05 -46.51 -8.15
N ASP A 71 -27.75 -46.55 -7.88
CA ASP A 71 -27.07 -45.76 -6.85
C ASP A 71 -25.78 -45.12 -7.38
N GLY A 72 -25.20 -44.17 -6.63
CA GLY A 72 -23.89 -43.58 -6.92
C GLY A 72 -23.81 -42.62 -8.12
N TRP A 73 -24.89 -42.42 -8.86
CA TRP A 73 -24.91 -41.66 -10.12
C TRP A 73 -24.48 -40.18 -9.98
N GLN A 74 -24.72 -39.54 -8.83
CA GLN A 74 -24.28 -38.16 -8.57
C GLN A 74 -22.75 -38.00 -8.64
N GLN A 75 -22.00 -38.96 -8.09
CA GLN A 75 -20.54 -38.89 -8.06
C GLN A 75 -19.94 -39.04 -9.47
N ALA A 76 -20.56 -39.88 -10.31
CA ALA A 76 -20.18 -39.99 -11.73
C ALA A 76 -20.47 -38.69 -12.51
N VAL A 77 -21.53 -37.95 -12.17
CA VAL A 77 -21.81 -36.63 -12.76
C VAL A 77 -20.76 -35.60 -12.31
N ASP A 78 -20.42 -35.55 -11.03
CA ASP A 78 -19.37 -34.64 -10.51
C ASP A 78 -17.99 -34.90 -11.14
N GLU A 79 -17.60 -36.16 -11.33
CA GLU A 79 -16.34 -36.53 -12.00
C GLU A 79 -16.32 -36.10 -13.47
N ILE A 80 -17.44 -36.26 -14.20
CA ILE A 80 -17.58 -35.79 -15.59
C ILE A 80 -17.55 -34.26 -15.67
N LEU A 81 -18.21 -33.56 -14.74
CA LEU A 81 -18.23 -32.10 -14.69
C LEU A 81 -16.84 -31.50 -14.38
N GLN A 82 -16.05 -32.14 -13.51
CA GLN A 82 -14.68 -31.72 -13.21
C GLN A 82 -13.72 -31.92 -14.40
N GLN A 83 -13.96 -32.92 -15.25
CA GLN A 83 -13.13 -33.20 -16.43
C GLN A 83 -13.46 -32.29 -17.63
N ARG A 84 -14.69 -31.76 -17.72
CA ARG A 84 -15.06 -30.75 -18.73
C ARG A 84 -14.48 -29.39 -18.32
N GLN A 85 -13.78 -28.69 -19.23
CA GLN A 85 -13.30 -27.33 -18.95
C GLN A 85 -14.48 -26.34 -18.84
N LEU A 86 -14.95 -26.11 -17.62
CA LEU A 86 -15.83 -25.00 -17.26
C LEU A 86 -15.05 -23.68 -17.36
N GLY A 87 -14.94 -23.16 -18.58
CA GLY A 87 -14.00 -22.10 -18.95
C GLY A 87 -14.06 -20.86 -18.06
N GLN A 88 -12.91 -20.51 -17.47
CA GLN A 88 -12.69 -19.49 -16.44
C GLN A 88 -13.58 -18.24 -16.59
N ASN A 89 -14.71 -18.24 -15.87
CA ASN A 89 -15.59 -17.10 -15.69
C ASN A 89 -16.28 -17.20 -14.33
N ASP A 90 -15.57 -16.82 -13.26
CA ASP A 90 -16.14 -16.68 -11.92
C ASP A 90 -17.41 -15.83 -11.93
N ARG A 91 -17.48 -14.84 -12.83
CA ARG A 91 -18.66 -14.00 -13.03
C ARG A 91 -19.88 -14.76 -13.52
N LEU A 92 -19.74 -15.81 -14.35
CA LEU A 92 -20.89 -16.51 -14.92
C LEU A 92 -21.58 -17.38 -13.85
N ALA A 93 -20.80 -18.10 -13.03
CA ALA A 93 -21.31 -18.76 -11.83
C ALA A 93 -21.94 -17.75 -10.84
N VAL A 94 -21.34 -16.56 -10.69
CA VAL A 94 -21.89 -15.47 -9.86
C VAL A 94 -23.18 -14.88 -10.41
N GLU A 95 -23.35 -14.70 -11.73
CA GLU A 95 -24.62 -14.26 -12.30
C GLU A 95 -25.71 -15.32 -12.07
N LEU A 96 -25.39 -16.61 -12.23
CA LEU A 96 -26.33 -17.70 -11.96
C LEU A 96 -26.71 -17.80 -10.47
N LEU A 97 -25.76 -17.55 -9.55
CA LEU A 97 -25.99 -17.45 -8.10
C LEU A 97 -26.88 -16.25 -7.67
N LYS A 98 -27.05 -15.23 -8.52
CA LYS A 98 -28.02 -14.14 -8.31
C LYS A 98 -29.42 -14.51 -8.79
N ILE A 99 -29.52 -15.47 -9.72
CA ILE A 99 -30.74 -15.81 -10.46
C ILE A 99 -31.55 -16.91 -9.78
N GLY A 100 -30.92 -17.87 -9.10
CA GLY A 100 -31.65 -18.94 -8.42
C GLY A 100 -30.79 -19.88 -7.57
N THR A 101 -31.41 -20.98 -7.14
CA THR A 101 -30.74 -22.06 -6.38
C THR A 101 -29.76 -22.81 -7.26
N VAL A 102 -28.48 -22.82 -6.87
CA VAL A 102 -27.42 -23.59 -7.53
C VAL A 102 -27.22 -24.93 -6.78
N PRO A 103 -26.95 -26.06 -7.49
CA PRO A 103 -26.83 -27.38 -6.85
C PRO A 103 -25.71 -27.50 -5.80
N PRO A 104 -25.83 -28.41 -4.81
CA PRO A 104 -24.89 -28.52 -3.69
C PRO A 104 -23.41 -28.70 -4.07
N CYS A 105 -23.11 -29.32 -5.22
CA CYS A 105 -21.75 -29.53 -5.70
C CYS A 105 -20.96 -28.22 -5.91
N PHE A 106 -21.63 -27.07 -6.11
CA PHE A 106 -21.00 -25.76 -6.22
C PHE A 106 -20.56 -25.14 -4.87
N PHE A 107 -20.88 -25.76 -3.72
CA PHE A 107 -20.32 -25.37 -2.42
C PHE A 107 -19.04 -26.14 -2.06
N SER A 108 -18.54 -26.99 -2.96
CA SER A 108 -17.32 -27.78 -2.79
C SER A 108 -16.06 -26.94 -2.55
N GLN A 109 -15.03 -27.53 -1.94
CA GLN A 109 -13.77 -26.85 -1.66
C GLN A 109 -12.98 -26.40 -2.90
N TRP A 110 -13.27 -26.96 -4.08
CA TRP A 110 -12.65 -26.56 -5.35
C TRP A 110 -13.22 -25.25 -5.94
N VAL A 111 -14.35 -24.76 -5.43
CA VAL A 111 -14.96 -23.49 -5.87
C VAL A 111 -14.36 -22.32 -5.07
N PRO A 112 -13.85 -21.25 -5.72
CA PRO A 112 -13.27 -20.10 -5.03
C PRO A 112 -14.26 -19.37 -4.11
N ALA A 113 -13.79 -18.93 -2.94
CA ALA A 113 -14.63 -18.31 -1.92
C ALA A 113 -15.03 -16.84 -2.22
N GLU A 114 -14.19 -16.06 -2.90
CA GLU A 114 -14.48 -14.65 -3.24
C GLU A 114 -15.78 -14.49 -4.07
N PRO A 115 -16.03 -15.31 -5.13
CA PRO A 115 -17.34 -15.43 -5.77
C PRO A 115 -18.49 -15.74 -4.82
N LEU A 116 -18.28 -16.71 -3.92
CA LEU A 116 -19.31 -17.25 -3.03
C LEU A 116 -19.79 -16.24 -1.96
N ILE A 117 -18.94 -15.30 -1.53
CA ILE A 117 -19.33 -14.20 -0.63
C ILE A 117 -20.50 -13.39 -1.22
N GLN A 118 -20.55 -13.18 -2.54
CA GLN A 118 -21.64 -12.41 -3.16
C GLN A 118 -23.00 -13.13 -3.02
N GLY A 119 -23.00 -14.47 -2.91
CA GLY A 119 -24.20 -15.27 -2.64
C GLY A 119 -24.88 -14.96 -1.31
N LEU A 120 -24.12 -14.55 -0.28
CA LEU A 120 -24.68 -14.12 1.01
C LEU A 120 -25.56 -12.86 0.89
N ARG A 121 -25.46 -12.12 -0.22
CA ARG A 121 -26.26 -10.91 -0.48
C ARG A 121 -27.51 -11.19 -1.33
N ASN A 122 -27.76 -12.44 -1.75
CA ASN A 122 -28.97 -12.83 -2.46
C ASN A 122 -30.15 -13.03 -1.46
N PRO A 123 -31.22 -12.21 -1.51
CA PRO A 123 -32.37 -12.32 -0.60
C PRO A 123 -33.33 -13.46 -0.94
N GLN A 124 -33.22 -14.08 -2.12
CA GLN A 124 -34.05 -15.22 -2.55
C GLN A 124 -33.38 -16.58 -2.32
N MET A 125 -32.17 -16.61 -1.74
CA MET A 125 -31.48 -17.87 -1.40
C MET A 125 -32.20 -18.59 -0.24
N PRO A 126 -32.67 -19.84 -0.39
CA PRO A 126 -33.32 -20.57 0.69
C PRO A 126 -32.41 -20.78 1.90
N LEU A 127 -32.95 -20.57 3.10
CA LEU A 127 -32.21 -20.57 4.37
C LEU A 127 -31.30 -21.81 4.56
N ARG A 128 -31.73 -23.00 4.13
CA ARG A 128 -30.92 -24.23 4.20
C ARG A 128 -29.57 -24.09 3.47
N TYR A 129 -29.56 -23.51 2.27
CA TYR A 129 -28.33 -23.31 1.48
C TYR A 129 -27.53 -22.12 2.00
N ARG A 130 -28.20 -21.08 2.49
CA ARG A 130 -27.60 -19.89 3.11
C ARG A 130 -26.78 -20.25 4.35
N LEU A 131 -27.29 -21.17 5.19
CA LEU A 131 -26.57 -21.71 6.35
C LEU A 131 -25.37 -22.60 5.95
N GLN A 132 -25.51 -23.43 4.91
CA GLN A 132 -24.39 -24.21 4.37
C GLN A 132 -23.28 -23.32 3.80
N LEU A 133 -23.65 -22.23 3.12
CA LEU A 133 -22.72 -21.22 2.60
C LEU A 133 -21.97 -20.48 3.73
N LEU A 134 -22.67 -20.05 4.79
CA LEU A 134 -22.03 -19.46 5.98
C LEU A 134 -21.04 -20.44 6.65
N GLN A 135 -21.41 -21.72 6.78
CA GLN A 135 -20.53 -22.75 7.33
C GLN A 135 -19.32 -23.05 6.43
N ARG A 136 -19.49 -23.03 5.09
CA ARG A 136 -18.41 -23.22 4.12
C ARG A 136 -17.41 -22.06 4.17
N LEU A 137 -17.88 -20.82 4.33
CA LEU A 137 -17.05 -19.61 4.36
C LEU A 137 -16.37 -19.39 5.73
N SER A 138 -16.90 -19.90 6.84
CA SER A 138 -16.25 -19.80 8.16
C SER A 138 -14.95 -20.60 8.29
N GLN A 139 -14.73 -21.55 7.36
CA GLN A 139 -13.56 -22.44 7.31
C GLN A 139 -12.46 -21.94 6.36
N GLU A 140 -12.68 -20.83 5.65
CA GLU A 140 -11.67 -20.25 4.76
C GLU A 140 -10.45 -19.70 5.52
N PRO A 141 -9.22 -19.88 5.01
CA PRO A 141 -8.01 -19.38 5.67
C PRO A 141 -7.86 -17.85 5.60
N THR A 142 -8.55 -17.19 4.67
CA THR A 142 -8.51 -15.74 4.45
C THR A 142 -9.36 -14.99 5.50
N LEU A 143 -9.18 -13.67 5.58
CA LEU A 143 -9.92 -12.82 6.54
C LEU A 143 -11.36 -12.56 6.06
N GLU A 144 -11.53 -12.13 4.81
CA GLU A 144 -12.79 -11.58 4.32
C GLU A 144 -13.99 -12.54 4.42
N PRO A 145 -13.89 -13.84 4.05
CA PRO A 145 -15.04 -14.75 4.18
C PRO A 145 -15.46 -14.93 5.64
N ARG A 146 -14.49 -15.07 6.55
CA ARG A 146 -14.74 -15.25 7.99
C ARG A 146 -15.28 -13.99 8.65
N LEU A 147 -14.87 -12.80 8.18
CA LEU A 147 -15.43 -11.53 8.62
C LEU A 147 -16.89 -11.37 8.17
N GLN A 148 -17.19 -11.56 6.88
CA GLN A 148 -18.57 -11.49 6.36
C GLN A 148 -19.50 -12.51 7.04
N VAL A 149 -18.99 -13.68 7.44
CA VAL A 149 -19.73 -14.65 8.27
C VAL A 149 -19.92 -14.14 9.71
N ALA A 150 -18.89 -13.56 10.34
CA ALA A 150 -18.99 -13.01 11.69
C ALA A 150 -19.92 -11.76 11.77
N GLU A 151 -20.04 -10.98 10.70
CA GLU A 151 -20.95 -9.83 10.60
C GLU A 151 -22.40 -10.23 10.28
N SER A 152 -22.62 -11.38 9.63
CA SER A 152 -23.96 -11.86 9.25
C SER A 152 -24.83 -12.19 10.48
N PRO A 153 -26.02 -11.56 10.65
CA PRO A 153 -26.85 -11.76 11.83
C PRO A 153 -27.50 -13.15 11.89
N GLU A 154 -27.60 -13.83 10.74
CA GLU A 154 -28.16 -15.18 10.59
C GLU A 154 -27.14 -16.29 10.93
N THR A 155 -25.91 -15.94 11.29
CA THR A 155 -24.82 -16.90 11.51
C THR A 155 -25.07 -17.75 12.78
N PRO A 156 -25.06 -19.09 12.67
CA PRO A 156 -25.32 -19.97 13.82
C PRO A 156 -24.35 -19.76 14.98
N SER A 157 -24.86 -19.87 16.20
CA SER A 157 -24.07 -19.74 17.44
C SER A 157 -22.86 -20.68 17.50
N ALA A 158 -22.94 -21.89 16.93
CA ALA A 158 -21.81 -22.82 16.83
C ALA A 158 -20.69 -22.30 15.89
N VAL A 159 -21.02 -21.51 14.86
CA VAL A 159 -20.03 -20.87 13.99
C VAL A 159 -19.44 -19.64 14.68
N LEU A 160 -20.25 -18.87 15.42
CA LEU A 160 -19.76 -17.78 16.26
C LEU A 160 -18.84 -18.29 17.39
N GLU A 161 -19.12 -19.45 17.98
CA GLU A 161 -18.27 -20.11 19.00
C GLU A 161 -16.90 -20.53 18.46
N GLN A 162 -16.82 -20.95 17.19
CA GLN A 162 -15.57 -21.19 16.47
C GLN A 162 -14.79 -19.88 16.23
N LEU A 163 -15.48 -18.83 15.79
CA LEU A 163 -14.87 -17.54 15.40
C LEU A 163 -14.57 -16.59 16.59
N ALA A 164 -15.18 -16.77 17.76
CA ALA A 164 -14.92 -15.95 18.95
C ALA A 164 -13.45 -15.97 19.39
N GLY A 165 -12.75 -17.09 19.13
CA GLY A 165 -11.32 -17.28 19.42
C GLY A 165 -10.42 -17.23 18.18
N ASP A 166 -10.86 -16.57 17.11
CA ASP A 166 -10.06 -16.36 15.89
C ASP A 166 -8.75 -15.63 16.21
N LEU A 167 -7.73 -15.81 15.36
CA LEU A 167 -6.46 -15.10 15.49
C LEU A 167 -6.59 -13.62 15.08
N GLU A 168 -7.51 -13.27 14.19
CA GLU A 168 -7.69 -11.89 13.72
C GLU A 168 -8.69 -11.11 14.58
N LEU A 169 -8.26 -9.93 15.07
CA LEU A 169 -9.08 -9.06 15.93
C LEU A 169 -10.41 -8.61 15.27
N PRO A 170 -10.48 -8.24 13.98
CA PRO A 170 -11.74 -7.84 13.34
C PRO A 170 -12.81 -8.93 13.42
N VAL A 171 -12.44 -10.21 13.26
CA VAL A 171 -13.38 -11.34 13.35
C VAL A 171 -13.91 -11.48 14.77
N ARG A 172 -13.03 -11.41 15.79
CA ARG A 172 -13.45 -11.47 17.20
C ARG A 172 -14.37 -10.31 17.58
N LEU A 173 -14.12 -9.10 17.06
CA LEU A 173 -14.98 -7.93 17.27
C LEU A 173 -16.34 -8.08 16.56
N ALA A 174 -16.35 -8.54 15.30
CA ALA A 174 -17.60 -8.82 14.58
C ALA A 174 -18.45 -9.87 15.32
N VAL A 175 -17.85 -10.95 15.82
CA VAL A 175 -18.54 -11.92 16.69
C VAL A 175 -19.07 -11.24 17.98
N LYS A 176 -18.26 -10.41 18.65
CA LYS A 176 -18.66 -9.69 19.88
C LYS A 176 -19.85 -8.74 19.70
N PHE A 177 -20.05 -8.20 18.48
CA PHE A 177 -21.17 -7.33 18.14
C PHE A 177 -22.29 -8.03 17.33
N ASN A 178 -22.16 -9.33 17.03
CA ASN A 178 -23.19 -10.07 16.31
C ASN A 178 -24.41 -10.32 17.22
N PRO A 179 -25.65 -10.01 16.78
CA PRO A 179 -26.86 -10.18 17.60
C PRO A 179 -27.16 -11.64 17.99
N SER A 180 -26.59 -12.62 17.28
CA SER A 180 -26.71 -14.05 17.57
C SER A 180 -25.59 -14.60 18.49
N CYS A 181 -24.70 -13.74 19.00
CA CYS A 181 -23.60 -14.14 19.89
C CYS A 181 -24.07 -14.33 21.36
N PRO A 182 -23.79 -15.47 22.01
CA PRO A 182 -24.05 -15.65 23.45
C PRO A 182 -23.12 -14.74 24.29
N PRO A 183 -23.61 -13.86 25.17
CA PRO A 183 -22.74 -12.95 25.94
C PRO A 183 -21.61 -13.63 26.74
N PRO A 184 -21.84 -14.76 27.45
CA PRO A 184 -20.78 -15.42 28.23
C PRO A 184 -19.64 -16.01 27.39
N LEU A 185 -19.84 -16.19 26.07
CA LEU A 185 -18.82 -16.75 25.16
C LEU A 185 -17.59 -15.84 25.10
N ILE A 186 -17.81 -14.52 25.00
CA ILE A 186 -16.73 -13.55 24.87
C ILE A 186 -15.95 -13.41 26.18
N GLU A 187 -16.65 -13.34 27.31
CA GLU A 187 -16.05 -13.28 28.65
C GLU A 187 -15.17 -14.52 28.93
N LEU A 188 -15.63 -15.71 28.52
CA LEU A 188 -14.88 -16.96 28.66
C LEU A 188 -13.61 -16.99 27.79
N VAL A 189 -13.67 -16.48 26.55
CA VAL A 189 -12.50 -16.42 25.65
C VAL A 189 -11.50 -15.35 26.11
N GLU A 190 -11.97 -14.15 26.44
CA GLU A 190 -11.14 -13.04 26.91
C GLU A 190 -10.49 -13.37 28.28
N GLY A 191 -11.22 -14.05 29.17
CA GLY A 191 -10.70 -14.55 30.44
C GLY A 191 -9.62 -15.64 30.28
N GLN A 192 -9.83 -16.64 29.42
CA GLN A 192 -8.82 -17.66 29.12
C GLN A 192 -7.56 -17.05 28.48
N TYR A 193 -7.73 -16.06 27.59
CA TYR A 193 -6.61 -15.34 26.99
C TYR A 193 -5.83 -14.53 28.04
N ALA A 194 -6.53 -13.82 28.93
CA ALA A 194 -5.90 -13.03 29.99
C ALA A 194 -4.97 -13.90 30.87
N VAL A 195 -5.48 -15.04 31.36
CA VAL A 195 -4.67 -15.99 32.16
C VAL A 195 -3.52 -16.58 31.35
N ALA A 196 -3.73 -16.93 30.07
CA ALA A 196 -2.64 -17.41 29.21
C ALA A 196 -1.54 -16.35 28.93
N SER A 197 -1.89 -15.06 29.04
CA SER A 197 -1.00 -13.94 28.71
C SER A 197 -0.17 -13.39 29.87
N ASP A 198 -0.55 -13.64 31.13
CA ASP A 198 0.24 -13.24 32.31
C ASP A 198 1.48 -14.15 32.45
N TRP A 199 2.66 -13.55 32.49
CA TRP A 199 3.94 -14.27 32.60
C TRP A 199 4.13 -14.94 33.97
N ASN A 200 3.34 -14.57 34.97
CA ASN A 200 3.34 -15.17 36.31
C ASN A 200 2.38 -16.36 36.42
N THR A 201 1.57 -16.65 35.39
CA THR A 201 0.65 -17.79 35.38
C THR A 201 1.40 -19.11 35.52
N ASP A 202 0.90 -19.98 36.38
CA ASP A 202 1.53 -21.27 36.65
C ASP A 202 1.52 -22.22 35.44
N SER A 203 2.58 -23.01 35.38
CA SER A 203 2.85 -24.06 34.40
C SER A 203 1.72 -25.08 34.21
N GLU A 204 1.00 -25.50 35.27
CA GLU A 204 -0.14 -26.42 35.14
C GLU A 204 -1.33 -25.73 34.48
N GLN A 205 -1.57 -24.45 34.80
CA GLN A 205 -2.63 -23.65 34.18
C GLN A 205 -2.34 -23.38 32.70
N LEU A 206 -1.08 -23.09 32.35
CA LEU A 206 -0.65 -22.96 30.96
C LEU A 206 -0.79 -24.27 30.17
N ALA A 207 -0.59 -25.43 30.81
CA ALA A 207 -0.83 -26.72 30.17
C ALA A 207 -2.31 -26.94 29.83
N ILE A 208 -3.22 -26.59 30.74
CA ILE A 208 -4.68 -26.65 30.50
C ILE A 208 -5.07 -25.69 29.37
N LEU A 209 -4.57 -24.45 29.40
CA LEU A 209 -4.89 -23.43 28.38
C LEU A 209 -4.25 -23.74 27.01
N GLY A 210 -3.13 -24.47 26.97
CA GLY A 210 -2.54 -24.99 25.73
C GLY A 210 -3.45 -25.96 24.99
N GLN A 211 -4.37 -26.63 25.69
CA GLN A 211 -5.40 -27.51 25.12
C GLN A 211 -6.70 -26.77 24.79
N SER A 212 -6.81 -25.46 25.04
CA SER A 212 -8.00 -24.66 24.70
C SER A 212 -8.31 -24.74 23.21
N ARG A 213 -9.59 -24.92 22.86
CA ARG A 213 -10.07 -25.02 21.47
C ARG A 213 -9.79 -23.79 20.63
N TRP A 214 -9.61 -22.63 21.25
CA TRP A 214 -9.41 -21.34 20.57
C TRP A 214 -7.94 -21.06 20.25
N ALA A 215 -7.67 -20.76 18.97
CA ALA A 215 -6.31 -20.52 18.49
C ALA A 215 -5.65 -19.29 19.13
N TRP A 216 -6.44 -18.25 19.48
CA TRP A 216 -5.94 -17.06 20.16
C TRP A 216 -5.43 -17.34 21.59
N VAL A 217 -6.09 -18.23 22.35
CA VAL A 217 -5.62 -18.66 23.68
C VAL A 217 -4.34 -19.48 23.57
N ARG A 218 -4.29 -20.45 22.64
CA ARG A 218 -3.07 -21.25 22.38
C ARG A 218 -1.89 -20.41 21.91
N LEU A 219 -2.13 -19.28 21.22
CA LEU A 219 -1.09 -18.33 20.84
C LEU A 219 -0.47 -17.64 22.06
N ALA A 220 -1.27 -17.21 23.04
CA ALA A 220 -0.77 -16.61 24.27
C ALA A 220 0.09 -17.59 25.08
N VAL A 221 -0.34 -18.85 25.23
CA VAL A 221 0.45 -19.90 25.88
C VAL A 221 1.80 -20.11 25.17
N ALA A 222 1.82 -20.16 23.84
CA ALA A 222 3.07 -20.27 23.07
C ALA A 222 4.03 -19.08 23.26
N GLN A 223 3.50 -17.89 23.54
CA GLN A 223 4.26 -16.66 23.80
C GLN A 223 4.72 -16.51 25.27
N ASN A 224 4.17 -17.31 26.19
CA ASN A 224 4.41 -17.16 27.61
C ASN A 224 5.81 -17.72 28.00
N PRO A 225 6.68 -16.96 28.70
CA PRO A 225 7.97 -17.45 29.18
C PRO A 225 7.86 -18.64 30.15
N SER A 226 6.74 -18.77 30.87
CA SER A 226 6.50 -19.79 31.89
C SER A 226 5.88 -21.08 31.34
N ALA A 227 5.64 -21.16 30.02
CA ALA A 227 5.16 -22.36 29.35
C ALA A 227 6.24 -23.46 29.35
N THR A 228 5.89 -24.67 29.80
CA THR A 228 6.86 -25.77 29.91
C THR A 228 7.29 -26.30 28.54
N ALA A 229 8.49 -26.89 28.49
CA ALA A 229 9.00 -27.58 27.31
C ALA A 229 8.00 -28.59 26.72
N GLU A 230 7.26 -29.30 27.57
CA GLU A 230 6.22 -30.25 27.14
C GLU A 230 5.02 -29.54 26.49
N THR A 231 4.51 -28.45 27.08
CA THR A 231 3.39 -27.69 26.49
C THR A 231 3.76 -27.06 25.15
N LEU A 232 4.97 -26.52 25.02
CA LEU A 232 5.48 -25.96 23.77
C LEU A 232 5.68 -27.06 22.71
N MET A 233 6.07 -28.28 23.11
CA MET A 233 6.20 -29.43 22.22
C MET A 233 4.84 -29.97 21.76
N GLN A 234 3.84 -30.05 22.66
CA GLN A 234 2.46 -30.40 22.31
C GLN A 234 1.86 -29.40 21.32
N LEU A 235 2.07 -28.10 21.53
CA LEU A 235 1.62 -27.05 20.61
C LEU A 235 2.35 -27.10 19.25
N ALA A 236 3.64 -27.42 19.21
CA ALA A 236 4.41 -27.43 17.97
C ALA A 236 3.88 -28.43 16.92
N GLY A 237 3.33 -29.57 17.35
CA GLY A 237 2.96 -30.68 16.47
C GLY A 237 1.72 -30.46 15.60
N ASN A 238 0.77 -29.60 16.00
CA ASN A 238 -0.54 -29.45 15.32
C ASN A 238 -1.10 -28.01 15.30
N ALA A 239 -0.29 -26.98 15.57
CA ALA A 239 -0.79 -25.61 15.65
C ALA A 239 -0.71 -24.80 14.34
N VAL A 240 -1.52 -23.73 14.27
CA VAL A 240 -1.58 -22.78 13.16
C VAL A 240 -0.25 -22.01 13.02
N TYR A 241 0.11 -21.61 11.80
CA TYR A 241 1.35 -20.88 11.48
C TYR A 241 1.75 -19.77 12.47
N LYS A 242 0.84 -18.89 12.90
CA LYS A 242 1.15 -17.83 13.88
C LYS A 242 1.63 -18.39 15.24
N ILE A 243 1.11 -19.53 15.65
CA ILE A 243 1.49 -20.23 16.89
C ILE A 243 2.83 -20.94 16.68
N GLN A 244 3.04 -21.62 15.56
CA GLN A 244 4.34 -22.20 15.20
C GLN A 244 5.45 -21.15 15.18
N LEU A 245 5.16 -19.96 14.63
CA LEU A 245 6.06 -18.81 14.63
C LEU A 245 6.34 -18.30 16.06
N ALA A 246 5.33 -18.20 16.93
CA ALA A 246 5.53 -17.83 18.33
C ALA A 246 6.42 -18.83 19.08
N ILE A 247 6.21 -20.15 18.92
CA ILE A 247 7.07 -21.19 19.50
C ILE A 247 8.51 -21.06 18.98
N SER A 248 8.69 -20.75 17.69
CA SER A 248 10.02 -20.53 17.09
C SER A 248 10.74 -19.27 17.60
N GLN A 249 10.03 -18.37 18.29
CA GLN A 249 10.54 -17.11 18.84
C GLN A 249 10.68 -17.12 20.37
N ASN A 250 9.91 -17.95 21.08
CA ASN A 250 9.99 -18.08 22.55
C ASN A 250 11.39 -18.62 22.96
N PRO A 251 12.21 -17.85 23.73
CA PRO A 251 13.59 -18.24 24.03
C PRO A 251 13.76 -19.56 24.79
N PHE A 252 12.72 -20.01 25.48
CA PHE A 252 12.72 -21.21 26.33
C PHE A 252 12.29 -22.49 25.59
N THR A 253 11.88 -22.39 24.31
CA THR A 253 11.50 -23.55 23.50
C THR A 253 12.62 -24.60 23.43
N PRO A 254 12.31 -25.89 23.67
CA PRO A 254 13.31 -26.97 23.69
C PRO A 254 13.78 -27.36 22.29
N THR A 255 14.94 -28.02 22.22
CA THR A 255 15.57 -28.57 21.01
C THR A 255 14.60 -29.39 20.16
N GLU A 256 13.78 -30.21 20.80
CA GLU A 256 12.91 -31.20 20.17
C GLU A 256 11.73 -30.53 19.47
N ALA A 257 11.14 -29.50 20.08
CA ALA A 257 10.07 -28.71 19.46
C ALA A 257 10.59 -27.91 18.25
N LEU A 258 11.80 -27.35 18.33
CA LEU A 258 12.45 -26.65 17.22
C LEU A 258 12.78 -27.60 16.05
N ASN A 259 13.21 -28.83 16.37
CA ASN A 259 13.43 -29.88 15.38
C ASN A 259 12.14 -30.31 14.68
N LEU A 260 11.02 -30.40 15.41
CA LEU A 260 9.71 -30.66 14.81
C LEU A 260 9.29 -29.52 13.87
N LEU A 261 9.44 -28.26 14.27
CA LEU A 261 9.15 -27.11 13.40
C LEU A 261 10.00 -27.09 12.12
N ALA A 262 11.26 -27.52 12.19
CA ALA A 262 12.17 -27.59 11.03
C ALA A 262 11.76 -28.59 9.93
N ASN A 263 10.80 -29.49 10.22
CA ASN A 263 10.23 -30.41 9.22
C ASN A 263 9.15 -29.76 8.34
N TYR A 264 8.54 -28.64 8.77
CA TYR A 264 7.49 -27.95 8.00
C TYR A 264 8.03 -26.82 7.09
N VAL A 265 9.26 -26.38 7.36
CA VAL A 265 9.97 -25.25 6.73
C VAL A 265 10.11 -25.31 5.20
N ASP A 266 10.02 -26.48 4.57
CA ASP A 266 10.25 -26.63 3.13
C ASP A 266 9.12 -26.08 2.25
N LYS A 267 8.05 -25.52 2.84
CA LYS A 267 6.99 -24.77 2.15
C LYS A 267 7.35 -23.29 2.02
N GLU A 268 7.24 -22.73 0.82
CA GLU A 268 7.67 -21.34 0.49
C GLU A 268 7.08 -20.25 1.41
N THR A 269 5.89 -20.49 1.95
CA THR A 269 5.19 -19.56 2.85
C THR A 269 5.75 -19.49 4.28
N GLN A 270 6.68 -20.37 4.68
CA GLN A 270 7.17 -20.46 6.07
C GLN A 270 8.55 -19.83 6.33
N ASN A 271 9.01 -18.93 5.45
CA ASN A 271 10.33 -18.28 5.53
C ASN A 271 10.59 -17.49 6.84
N GLU A 272 9.56 -17.06 7.57
CA GLU A 272 9.77 -16.38 8.88
C GLU A 272 10.15 -17.39 9.98
N ILE A 273 9.62 -18.61 9.93
CA ILE A 273 9.96 -19.70 10.86
C ILE A 273 11.40 -20.17 10.63
N SER A 274 11.85 -20.29 9.37
CA SER A 274 13.25 -20.65 9.08
C SER A 274 14.24 -19.56 9.52
N ILE A 275 13.87 -18.28 9.38
CA ILE A 275 14.65 -17.15 9.89
C ILE A 275 14.67 -17.12 11.44
N ALA A 276 13.58 -17.52 12.10
CA ALA A 276 13.52 -17.64 13.56
C ALA A 276 14.41 -18.81 14.07
N LEU A 277 14.27 -20.00 13.50
CA LEU A 277 15.11 -21.18 13.79
C LEU A 277 16.61 -20.89 13.55
N ALA A 278 16.96 -20.18 12.48
CA ALA A 278 18.34 -19.75 12.24
C ALA A 278 18.92 -18.91 13.40
N LYS A 279 18.11 -18.06 14.03
CA LYS A 279 18.50 -17.19 15.16
C LYS A 279 18.45 -17.89 16.52
N HIS A 280 17.49 -18.79 16.72
CA HIS A 280 17.10 -19.28 18.05
C HIS A 280 18.21 -20.08 18.74
N PRO A 281 18.60 -19.75 20.00
CA PRO A 281 19.77 -20.34 20.65
C PRO A 281 19.72 -21.87 20.72
N ASN A 282 18.55 -22.47 20.97
CA ASN A 282 18.39 -23.90 21.23
C ASN A 282 18.19 -24.73 19.93
N THR A 283 18.29 -24.14 18.74
CA THR A 283 18.15 -24.90 17.49
C THR A 283 19.33 -25.86 17.28
N SER A 284 19.02 -27.12 16.93
CA SER A 284 20.03 -28.17 16.78
C SER A 284 20.97 -27.95 15.59
N GLU A 285 22.17 -28.54 15.70
CA GLU A 285 23.21 -28.50 14.66
C GLU A 285 22.73 -29.07 13.32
N GLN A 286 21.94 -30.16 13.33
CA GLN A 286 21.37 -30.76 12.13
C GLN A 286 20.40 -29.81 11.40
N VAL A 287 19.55 -29.10 12.15
CA VAL A 287 18.64 -28.10 11.57
C VAL A 287 19.42 -26.90 11.03
N LEU A 288 20.44 -26.43 11.76
CA LEU A 288 21.27 -25.31 11.30
C LEU A 288 22.03 -25.66 10.01
N LEU A 289 22.50 -26.91 9.85
CA LEU A 289 23.09 -27.40 8.60
C LEU A 289 22.08 -27.43 7.45
N LYS A 290 20.83 -27.89 7.67
CA LYS A 290 19.75 -27.84 6.68
C LYS A 290 19.43 -26.40 6.24
N LEU A 291 19.45 -25.44 7.17
CA LEU A 291 19.14 -24.04 6.90
C LEU A 291 20.33 -23.25 6.32
N TYR A 292 21.56 -23.74 6.47
CA TYR A 292 22.79 -23.03 6.09
C TYR A 292 22.80 -22.48 4.66
N PRO A 293 22.44 -23.25 3.60
CA PRO A 293 22.47 -22.74 2.23
C PRO A 293 21.53 -21.56 1.95
N LYS A 294 20.40 -21.46 2.68
CA LYS A 294 19.40 -20.38 2.52
C LYS A 294 19.64 -19.22 3.48
N HIS A 295 20.20 -19.46 4.67
CA HIS A 295 20.24 -18.50 5.78
C HIS A 295 21.63 -18.30 6.42
N LYS A 296 22.72 -18.69 5.74
CA LYS A 296 24.14 -18.49 6.13
C LYS A 296 24.40 -17.17 6.85
N HIS A 297 23.99 -16.05 6.26
CA HIS A 297 24.20 -14.72 6.84
C HIS A 297 23.51 -14.54 8.20
N THR A 298 22.26 -14.99 8.34
CA THR A 298 21.48 -14.91 9.59
C THR A 298 22.09 -15.78 10.67
N ILE A 299 22.48 -17.01 10.34
CA ILE A 299 23.10 -17.96 11.27
C ILE A 299 24.41 -17.37 11.83
N ILE A 300 25.30 -16.88 10.96
CA ILE A 300 26.64 -16.41 11.37
C ILE A 300 26.58 -15.06 12.10
N THR A 301 25.65 -14.17 11.77
CA THR A 301 25.60 -12.82 12.37
C THR A 301 24.75 -12.70 13.65
N GLN A 302 23.75 -13.56 13.86
CA GLN A 302 22.80 -13.43 14.97
C GLN A 302 23.09 -14.38 16.14
N ARG A 303 23.79 -15.49 15.90
CA ARG A 303 24.09 -16.48 16.95
C ARG A 303 25.38 -16.11 17.69
N LYS A 304 25.33 -16.08 19.03
CA LYS A 304 26.53 -15.90 19.86
C LYS A 304 27.42 -17.14 19.90
N ASN A 305 26.82 -18.33 19.86
CA ASN A 305 27.50 -19.62 19.87
C ASN A 305 27.12 -20.39 18.59
N LEU A 306 28.12 -20.76 17.79
CA LEU A 306 27.97 -21.51 16.54
C LEU A 306 28.47 -22.96 16.70
N PRO A 307 27.73 -23.98 16.24
CA PRO A 307 28.21 -25.36 16.22
C PRO A 307 29.47 -25.53 15.35
N LEU A 308 30.34 -26.48 15.70
CA LEU A 308 31.63 -26.66 15.02
C LEU A 308 31.47 -27.03 13.54
N SER A 309 30.47 -27.86 13.19
CA SER A 309 30.23 -28.22 11.78
C SER A 309 29.82 -27.02 10.91
N ILE A 310 29.16 -26.00 11.47
CA ILE A 310 28.82 -24.76 10.77
C ILE A 310 30.08 -23.94 10.50
N ILE A 311 31.05 -23.96 11.41
CA ILE A 311 32.36 -23.33 11.25
C ILE A 311 33.18 -24.08 10.19
N GLU A 312 33.24 -25.41 10.23
CA GLU A 312 33.88 -26.22 9.18
C GLU A 312 33.25 -25.98 7.81
N GLN A 313 31.92 -25.93 7.72
CA GLN A 313 31.20 -25.72 6.47
C GLN A 313 31.45 -24.31 5.91
N LEU A 314 31.66 -23.30 6.76
CA LEU A 314 32.15 -21.99 6.34
C LEU A 314 33.57 -22.05 5.77
N VAL A 315 34.48 -22.80 6.41
CA VAL A 315 35.89 -22.94 5.99
C VAL A 315 36.05 -23.72 4.68
N ARG A 316 35.09 -24.61 4.37
CA ARG A 316 34.95 -25.30 3.08
C ARG A 316 34.38 -24.36 2.00
N ASP A 317 33.44 -23.50 2.35
CA ASP A 317 32.72 -22.58 1.45
C ASP A 317 33.49 -21.26 1.18
N ARG A 318 34.72 -21.40 0.65
CA ARG A 318 35.66 -20.29 0.40
C ARG A 318 35.31 -19.39 -0.79
N SER A 319 34.33 -19.77 -1.61
CA SER A 319 33.95 -19.03 -2.83
C SER A 319 32.97 -17.86 -2.59
N ASP A 320 32.46 -17.72 -1.36
CA ASP A 320 31.58 -16.60 -0.98
C ASP A 320 32.34 -15.27 -0.91
N LYS A 321 31.82 -14.25 -1.59
CA LYS A 321 32.34 -12.86 -1.56
C LYS A 321 32.43 -12.28 -0.15
N ASN A 322 31.65 -12.79 0.81
CA ASN A 322 31.62 -12.38 2.21
C ASN A 322 32.43 -13.32 3.13
N PHE A 323 33.16 -14.31 2.61
CA PHE A 323 33.94 -15.29 3.40
C PHE A 323 34.77 -14.63 4.52
N TYR A 324 35.59 -13.62 4.18
CA TYR A 324 36.41 -12.88 5.14
C TYR A 324 35.62 -12.08 6.19
N TYR A 325 34.41 -11.59 5.84
CA TYR A 325 33.52 -10.93 6.80
C TYR A 325 32.99 -11.93 7.85
N TYR A 326 32.57 -13.12 7.38
CA TYR A 326 32.11 -14.19 8.26
C TYR A 326 33.25 -14.77 9.12
N VAL A 327 34.42 -15.03 8.55
CA VAL A 327 35.62 -15.48 9.28
C VAL A 327 35.98 -14.49 10.40
N ASN A 328 35.92 -13.19 10.14
CA ASN A 328 36.17 -12.15 11.15
C ASN A 328 35.14 -12.13 12.32
N LEU A 329 33.94 -12.68 12.15
CA LEU A 329 32.97 -12.90 13.23
C LEU A 329 33.25 -14.22 13.97
N VAL A 330 33.62 -15.26 13.23
CA VAL A 330 33.79 -16.64 13.73
C VAL A 330 35.11 -16.87 14.48
N ILE A 331 36.17 -16.11 14.19
CA ILE A 331 37.47 -16.18 14.91
C ILE A 331 37.33 -16.00 16.44
N ASN A 332 36.28 -15.32 16.92
CA ASN A 332 36.06 -15.08 18.34
C ASN A 332 35.15 -16.13 19.02
N GLN A 333 34.78 -17.22 18.33
CA GLN A 333 33.95 -18.29 18.89
C GLN A 333 34.77 -19.17 19.85
N SER A 334 34.28 -19.39 21.07
CA SER A 334 35.02 -20.09 22.15
C SER A 334 35.19 -21.60 21.95
N ASN A 335 34.76 -22.14 20.81
CA ASN A 335 34.78 -23.55 20.45
C ASN A 335 35.47 -23.82 19.09
N ILE A 336 36.16 -22.84 18.51
CA ILE A 336 36.90 -23.01 17.26
C ILE A 336 38.18 -23.83 17.50
N SER A 337 38.43 -24.85 16.68
CA SER A 337 39.61 -25.71 16.84
C SER A 337 40.90 -25.01 16.38
N GLY A 338 42.04 -25.41 16.98
CA GLY A 338 43.35 -24.92 16.58
C GLY A 338 43.69 -25.24 15.12
N GLU A 339 43.28 -26.42 14.63
CA GLU A 339 43.45 -26.86 13.24
C GLU A 339 42.69 -25.95 12.27
N ILE A 340 41.45 -25.55 12.61
CA ILE A 340 40.68 -24.57 11.82
C ILE A 340 41.36 -23.20 11.82
N LEU A 341 41.95 -22.78 12.95
CA LEU A 341 42.68 -21.53 13.06
C LEU A 341 43.97 -21.54 12.22
N GLU A 342 44.71 -22.65 12.17
CA GLU A 342 45.87 -22.81 11.28
C GLU A 342 45.46 -22.73 9.80
N VAL A 343 44.42 -23.48 9.40
CA VAL A 343 43.87 -23.44 8.02
C VAL A 343 43.38 -22.05 7.61
N LEU A 344 42.91 -21.23 8.56
CA LEU A 344 42.54 -19.83 8.35
C LEU A 344 43.74 -18.86 8.43
N ALA A 345 44.85 -19.22 9.07
CA ALA A 345 46.04 -18.37 9.16
C ALA A 345 46.75 -18.27 7.81
N ASP A 346 46.92 -19.39 7.11
CA ASP A 346 47.63 -19.44 5.82
C ASP A 346 46.92 -18.60 4.75
N ASP A 347 45.59 -18.68 4.66
CA ASP A 347 44.78 -18.13 3.55
C ASP A 347 44.13 -16.76 3.86
N SER A 348 44.42 -16.12 5.01
CA SER A 348 43.78 -14.85 5.39
C SER A 348 44.64 -13.60 5.22
N LEU A 349 43.97 -12.47 5.00
CA LEU A 349 44.58 -11.13 5.04
C LEU A 349 45.35 -10.92 6.34
N GLU A 350 46.44 -10.16 6.25
CA GLU A 350 47.36 -9.88 7.36
C GLU A 350 46.66 -9.35 8.64
N SER A 351 45.55 -8.62 8.47
CA SER A 351 44.72 -8.12 9.57
C SER A 351 43.92 -9.20 10.33
N MET A 352 43.65 -10.35 9.72
CA MET A 352 43.04 -11.53 10.35
C MET A 352 44.08 -12.48 10.91
N ARG A 353 45.23 -12.68 10.24
CA ARG A 353 46.40 -13.38 10.82
C ARG A 353 46.78 -12.83 12.19
N VAL A 354 46.80 -11.50 12.32
CA VAL A 354 46.98 -10.75 13.58
C VAL A 354 45.98 -11.11 14.68
N LYS A 355 44.74 -11.51 14.34
CA LYS A 355 43.70 -11.93 15.30
C LYS A 355 43.78 -13.42 15.61
N ILE A 356 43.87 -14.25 14.57
CA ILE A 356 43.98 -15.71 14.65
C ILE A 356 45.13 -16.12 15.56
N ALA A 357 46.32 -15.54 15.35
CA ALA A 357 47.50 -15.82 16.18
C ALA A 357 47.33 -15.40 17.66
N LYS A 358 46.37 -14.54 18.00
CA LYS A 358 46.06 -14.16 19.39
C LYS A 358 44.99 -15.04 20.04
N HIS A 359 44.37 -15.97 19.32
CA HIS A 359 43.27 -16.75 19.86
C HIS A 359 43.77 -17.81 20.87
N PRO A 360 43.11 -18.01 22.04
CA PRO A 360 43.59 -18.94 23.07
C PRO A 360 43.68 -20.41 22.63
N GLN A 361 42.93 -20.78 21.59
CA GLN A 361 42.90 -22.14 21.01
C GLN A 361 43.85 -22.31 19.82
N MET A 362 44.65 -21.29 19.46
CA MET A 362 45.69 -21.39 18.43
C MET A 362 46.79 -22.36 18.89
N LEU A 363 47.14 -23.34 18.05
CA LEU A 363 48.24 -24.26 18.33
C LEU A 363 49.58 -23.50 18.27
N ILE A 364 50.31 -23.46 19.39
CA ILE A 364 51.50 -22.61 19.52
C ILE A 364 52.74 -23.33 18.97
N ALA A 365 52.85 -23.38 17.65
CA ALA A 365 54.11 -23.64 16.96
C ALA A 365 55.17 -22.60 17.34
N LYS A 366 56.45 -22.99 17.29
CA LYS A 366 57.55 -22.25 17.94
C LYS A 366 57.82 -20.89 17.28
N GLU A 367 57.56 -20.76 15.98
CA GLU A 367 57.70 -19.53 15.20
C GLU A 367 56.64 -18.46 15.55
N TYR A 368 55.38 -18.87 15.75
CA TYR A 368 54.24 -17.95 15.91
C TYR A 368 54.39 -17.00 17.12
N LYS A 369 55.14 -17.40 18.14
CA LYS A 369 55.37 -16.61 19.37
C LYS A 369 56.07 -15.27 19.11
N GLN A 370 56.89 -15.17 18.06
CA GLN A 370 57.47 -13.89 17.60
C GLN A 370 56.42 -13.01 16.92
N MET A 371 55.60 -13.59 16.04
CA MET A 371 54.57 -12.86 15.30
C MET A 371 53.56 -12.21 16.25
N ILE A 372 53.08 -12.95 17.26
CA ILE A 372 52.14 -12.47 18.28
C ILE A 372 52.68 -11.22 19.01
N LEU A 373 53.96 -11.19 19.36
CA LEU A 373 54.61 -10.04 20.01
C LEU A 373 54.66 -8.80 19.09
N GLY A 374 54.92 -8.98 17.80
CA GLY A 374 54.77 -7.93 16.79
C GLY A 374 53.34 -7.41 16.69
N CYS A 375 52.37 -8.33 16.59
CA CYS A 375 50.93 -8.05 16.51
C CYS A 375 50.36 -7.32 17.75
N TYR A 376 50.92 -7.53 18.94
CA TYR A 376 50.52 -6.76 20.13
C TYR A 376 51.08 -5.34 20.14
N ARG A 377 52.35 -5.15 19.78
CA ARG A 377 52.95 -3.81 19.64
C ARG A 377 52.23 -2.95 18.60
N LEU A 378 51.80 -3.55 17.48
CA LEU A 378 51.06 -2.89 16.40
C LEU A 378 49.59 -2.58 16.73
N LEU A 379 48.99 -3.22 17.74
CA LEU A 379 47.62 -2.90 18.18
C LEU A 379 47.63 -1.78 19.22
N LEU A 380 48.53 -1.85 20.21
CA LEU A 380 48.71 -0.80 21.21
C LEU A 380 49.11 0.55 20.58
N SER A 381 49.88 0.54 19.48
CA SER A 381 50.18 1.78 18.74
C SER A 381 48.97 2.33 17.98
N LYS A 382 48.11 1.47 17.43
CA LYS A 382 46.87 1.87 16.72
C LYS A 382 45.79 2.42 17.65
N GLU A 383 45.56 1.78 18.79
CA GLU A 383 44.60 2.27 19.79
C GLU A 383 45.03 3.66 20.29
N LYS A 384 46.32 3.81 20.64
CA LYS A 384 46.90 5.10 21.04
C LYS A 384 46.79 6.18 19.95
N THR A 385 47.00 5.87 18.68
CA THR A 385 46.78 6.87 17.60
C THR A 385 45.32 7.20 17.39
N GLN A 386 44.39 6.26 17.61
CA GLN A 386 42.95 6.50 17.52
C GLN A 386 42.44 7.40 18.66
N GLU A 387 42.89 7.17 19.91
CA GLU A 387 42.58 8.06 21.04
C GLU A 387 43.10 9.49 20.81
N ILE A 388 44.36 9.63 20.37
CA ILE A 388 44.97 10.92 20.01
C ILE A 388 44.16 11.61 18.89
N THR A 389 43.73 10.86 17.88
CA THR A 389 42.90 11.37 16.78
C THR A 389 41.56 11.91 17.27
N ILE A 390 40.87 11.18 18.16
CA ILE A 390 39.60 11.63 18.76
C ILE A 390 39.82 12.86 19.65
N ALA A 391 40.89 12.89 20.44
CA ALA A 391 41.26 14.04 21.26
C ALA A 391 41.50 15.30 20.42
N HIS A 392 42.22 15.20 19.30
CA HIS A 392 42.41 16.32 18.38
C HIS A 392 41.11 16.77 17.70
N GLN A 393 40.21 15.85 17.33
CA GLN A 393 38.90 16.22 16.78
C GLN A 393 38.01 16.95 17.79
N LEU A 394 38.10 16.62 19.09
CA LEU A 394 37.43 17.35 20.18
C LEU A 394 38.10 18.70 20.49
N MET A 395 39.43 18.79 20.38
CA MET A 395 40.17 20.06 20.49
C MET A 395 39.79 21.03 19.35
N ALA A 396 39.59 20.53 18.13
CA ALA A 396 39.20 21.34 16.97
C ALA A 396 37.81 21.99 17.13
N GLN A 397 36.94 21.43 17.98
CA GLN A 397 35.62 21.99 18.30
C GLN A 397 35.68 23.13 19.34
N ARG A 398 36.87 23.48 19.85
CA ARG A 398 37.08 24.54 20.87
C ARG A 398 37.83 25.74 20.25
N PRO A 399 37.21 26.51 19.34
CA PRO A 399 37.89 27.60 18.62
C PRO A 399 38.37 28.72 19.56
N ASP A 400 37.72 28.87 20.72
CA ASP A 400 38.07 29.86 21.74
C ASP A 400 39.33 29.46 22.55
N SER A 401 39.95 28.30 22.28
CA SER A 401 41.19 27.82 22.94
C SER A 401 42.38 27.77 21.99
N SER A 402 43.31 28.71 22.15
CA SER A 402 44.55 28.79 21.37
C SER A 402 45.43 27.54 21.48
N TYR A 403 45.54 26.95 22.69
CA TYR A 403 46.28 25.71 22.91
C TYR A 403 45.67 24.51 22.17
N ALA A 404 44.34 24.37 22.20
CA ALA A 404 43.64 23.29 21.51
C ALA A 404 43.86 23.37 19.99
N LEU A 405 43.73 24.56 19.40
CA LEU A 405 43.98 24.79 17.98
C LEU A 405 45.46 24.57 17.61
N ALA A 406 46.41 24.95 18.46
CA ALA A 406 47.83 24.69 18.24
C ALA A 406 48.16 23.19 18.15
N GLN A 407 47.58 22.35 19.02
CA GLN A 407 47.75 20.89 18.91
C GLN A 407 47.06 20.31 17.67
N VAL A 408 45.94 20.87 17.22
CA VAL A 408 45.28 20.46 15.96
C VAL A 408 46.10 20.83 14.72
N LEU A 409 46.77 21.98 14.72
CA LEU A 409 47.70 22.38 13.66
C LEU A 409 48.90 21.45 13.56
N GLU A 410 49.56 21.23 14.70
CA GLU A 410 50.85 20.52 14.81
C GLU A 410 50.69 18.99 14.68
N LYS A 411 49.66 18.41 15.30
CA LYS A 411 49.49 16.95 15.45
C LYS A 411 48.09 16.43 15.10
N GLY A 412 47.16 17.31 14.73
CA GLY A 412 45.80 16.95 14.35
C GLY A 412 45.72 16.22 13.01
N ASP A 413 44.77 15.29 12.91
CA ASP A 413 44.47 14.60 11.66
C ASP A 413 43.73 15.51 10.67
N GLN A 414 43.62 15.06 9.41
CA GLN A 414 42.86 15.74 8.35
C GLN A 414 41.46 16.17 8.84
N LYS A 415 40.76 15.31 9.59
CA LYS A 415 39.39 15.59 10.05
C LYS A 415 39.35 16.63 11.17
N ALA A 416 40.28 16.62 12.13
CA ALA A 416 40.43 17.70 13.11
C ALA A 416 40.73 19.04 12.42
N LYS A 417 41.65 19.05 11.46
CA LYS A 417 41.99 20.25 10.67
C LYS A 417 40.79 20.77 9.86
N LEU A 418 40.00 19.89 9.24
CA LEU A 418 38.75 20.24 8.56
C LEU A 418 37.67 20.79 9.50
N ILE A 419 37.57 20.31 10.74
CA ILE A 419 36.66 20.86 11.76
C ILE A 419 37.07 22.29 12.12
N ALA A 420 38.35 22.52 12.42
CA ALA A 420 38.88 23.85 12.70
C ALA A 420 38.72 24.81 11.51
N ALA A 421 38.95 24.33 10.29
CA ALA A 421 38.79 25.10 9.05
C ALA A 421 37.35 25.54 8.76
N ARG A 422 36.32 24.82 9.25
CA ARG A 422 34.90 25.17 9.03
C ARG A 422 34.34 26.17 10.03
N SER A 423 34.97 26.33 11.19
CA SER A 423 34.47 27.20 12.24
C SER A 423 34.68 28.69 11.88
N ASN A 424 33.59 29.46 11.89
CA ASN A 424 33.60 30.92 11.74
C ASN A 424 34.05 31.66 13.01
N LYS A 425 34.53 30.93 14.03
CA LYS A 425 35.23 31.47 15.20
C LYS A 425 36.75 31.26 15.17
N THR A 426 37.25 30.42 14.26
CA THR A 426 38.68 30.09 14.23
C THR A 426 39.53 31.35 13.97
N PRO A 427 40.58 31.61 14.77
CA PRO A 427 41.41 32.80 14.61
C PRO A 427 42.10 32.87 13.24
N ILE A 428 42.25 34.09 12.72
CA ILE A 428 42.84 34.35 11.40
C ILE A 428 44.21 33.69 11.24
N GLN A 429 45.08 33.76 12.24
CA GLN A 429 46.42 33.16 12.22
C GLN A 429 46.39 31.64 12.02
N VAL A 430 45.41 30.95 12.64
CA VAL A 430 45.20 29.50 12.49
C VAL A 430 44.69 29.17 11.10
N LEU A 431 43.73 29.95 10.57
CA LEU A 431 43.25 29.80 9.20
C LEU A 431 44.34 30.06 8.16
N GLN A 432 45.23 31.04 8.38
CA GLN A 432 46.38 31.33 7.50
C GLN A 432 47.43 30.21 7.49
N GLN A 433 47.56 29.46 8.58
CA GLN A 433 48.40 28.26 8.63
C GLN A 433 47.72 27.06 7.95
N LEU A 434 46.43 26.84 8.19
CA LEU A 434 45.65 25.79 7.49
C LEU A 434 45.52 26.07 5.97
N ALA A 435 45.57 27.33 5.54
CA ALA A 435 45.68 27.72 4.13
C ALA A 435 47.01 27.29 3.47
N LYS A 436 47.99 26.85 4.26
CA LYS A 436 49.30 26.36 3.79
C LYS A 436 49.55 24.91 4.20
N ASP A 437 48.50 24.20 4.61
CA ASP A 437 48.55 22.77 4.92
C ASP A 437 48.82 21.94 3.64
N THR A 438 49.46 20.78 3.78
CA THR A 438 49.77 19.91 2.64
C THR A 438 48.53 19.34 1.98
N ASP A 439 47.43 19.18 2.72
CA ASP A 439 46.18 18.60 2.25
C ASP A 439 45.32 19.60 1.45
N GLU A 440 45.07 19.31 0.16
CA GLU A 440 44.23 20.13 -0.72
C GLU A 440 42.77 20.27 -0.24
N THR A 441 42.23 19.29 0.49
CA THR A 441 40.86 19.35 1.02
C THR A 441 40.78 20.27 2.23
N VAL A 442 41.83 20.32 3.06
CA VAL A 442 41.95 21.31 4.15
C VAL A 442 42.02 22.70 3.55
N ARG A 443 42.94 22.97 2.61
CA ARG A 443 43.05 24.27 1.93
C ARG A 443 41.75 24.68 1.22
N SER A 444 41.06 23.74 0.58
CA SER A 444 39.78 23.98 -0.11
C SER A 444 38.60 24.27 0.82
N VAL A 445 38.67 23.87 2.09
CA VAL A 445 37.64 24.20 3.09
C VAL A 445 38.00 25.47 3.86
N VAL A 446 39.29 25.76 4.03
CA VAL A 446 39.78 27.05 4.51
C VAL A 446 39.42 28.18 3.54
N SER A 447 39.46 27.94 2.23
CA SER A 447 39.08 28.93 1.22
C SER A 447 37.59 29.28 1.21
N GLU A 448 36.72 28.42 1.74
CA GLU A 448 35.30 28.69 1.97
C GLU A 448 35.02 29.43 3.30
N ASN A 449 36.02 29.63 4.19
CA ASN A 449 35.82 30.22 5.52
C ASN A 449 35.67 31.75 5.47
N SER A 450 34.61 32.27 6.08
CA SER A 450 34.28 33.70 6.13
C SER A 450 35.32 34.61 6.77
N ASN A 451 36.22 34.07 7.62
CA ASN A 451 37.20 34.85 8.38
C ASN A 451 38.55 34.96 7.68
N LEU A 452 38.81 34.22 6.59
CA LEU A 452 40.10 34.28 5.91
C LEU A 452 40.30 35.67 5.24
N PRO A 453 41.45 36.33 5.44
CA PRO A 453 41.69 37.66 4.89
C PRO A 453 41.94 37.63 3.38
N LEU A 454 41.64 38.75 2.70
CA LEU A 454 41.72 38.87 1.24
C LEU A 454 43.12 38.52 0.68
N SER A 455 44.20 38.88 1.37
CA SER A 455 45.56 38.51 0.96
C SER A 455 45.74 36.99 0.84
N SER A 456 45.28 36.23 1.83
CA SER A 456 45.39 34.76 1.83
C SER A 456 44.39 34.10 0.87
N LEU A 457 43.20 34.69 0.62
CA LEU A 457 42.33 34.26 -0.47
C LEU A 457 42.98 34.48 -1.85
N LEU A 458 43.72 35.59 -2.03
CA LEU A 458 44.46 35.88 -3.26
C LEU A 458 45.70 34.99 -3.44
N GLU A 459 46.39 34.58 -2.37
CA GLU A 459 47.42 33.52 -2.43
C GLU A 459 46.82 32.21 -2.97
N LEU A 460 45.68 31.77 -2.42
CA LEU A 460 45.00 30.53 -2.81
C LEU A 460 44.45 30.53 -4.25
N THR A 461 44.34 31.69 -4.93
CA THR A 461 44.00 31.72 -6.37
C THR A 461 45.06 31.07 -7.26
N GLN A 462 46.27 30.84 -6.74
CA GLN A 462 47.38 30.19 -7.45
C GLN A 462 47.69 28.79 -6.88
N ASP A 463 46.75 28.18 -6.13
CA ASP A 463 46.91 26.83 -5.60
C ASP A 463 47.00 25.79 -6.73
N SER A 464 47.92 24.83 -6.62
CA SER A 464 48.05 23.77 -7.63
C SER A 464 46.78 22.93 -7.77
N SER A 465 45.97 22.79 -6.70
CA SER A 465 44.72 22.04 -6.74
C SER A 465 43.56 22.85 -7.36
N LEU A 466 42.99 22.27 -8.42
CA LEU A 466 41.72 22.69 -9.01
C LEU A 466 40.58 22.75 -7.99
N LYS A 467 40.58 21.89 -6.95
CA LYS A 467 39.54 21.87 -5.91
C LYS A 467 39.59 23.14 -5.06
N VAL A 468 40.79 23.58 -4.66
CA VAL A 468 40.99 24.82 -3.89
C VAL A 468 40.56 26.04 -4.71
N ARG A 469 40.99 26.11 -5.98
CA ARG A 469 40.65 27.20 -6.91
C ARG A 469 39.16 27.26 -7.25
N SER A 470 38.52 26.12 -7.49
CA SER A 470 37.05 26.07 -7.70
C SER A 470 36.25 26.32 -6.42
N GLY A 471 36.78 25.97 -5.24
CA GLY A 471 36.21 26.30 -3.92
C GLY A 471 36.11 27.81 -3.69
N LEU A 472 37.19 28.55 -3.97
CA LEU A 472 37.21 30.03 -3.90
C LEU A 472 36.11 30.69 -4.75
N ALA A 473 35.89 30.15 -5.95
CA ALA A 473 34.87 30.66 -6.87
C ALA A 473 33.43 30.28 -6.47
N ARG A 474 33.24 29.30 -5.57
CA ARG A 474 31.93 28.71 -5.29
C ARG A 474 31.17 29.44 -4.19
N LYS A 475 30.11 30.17 -4.57
CA LYS A 475 29.20 30.80 -3.59
C LYS A 475 28.44 29.76 -2.78
N ARG A 476 28.77 29.67 -1.48
CA ARG A 476 28.17 28.75 -0.49
C ARG A 476 27.70 29.42 0.80
N SER A 477 28.13 30.65 1.07
CA SER A 477 27.79 31.39 2.29
C SER A 477 27.06 32.70 1.97
N HIS A 478 26.52 33.35 3.00
CA HIS A 478 25.90 34.68 2.88
C HIS A 478 26.92 35.83 2.69
N LYS A 479 28.24 35.57 2.82
CA LYS A 479 29.28 36.58 2.60
C LYS A 479 29.65 36.67 1.12
N LYS A 480 29.75 37.89 0.59
CA LYS A 480 30.17 38.14 -0.80
C LYS A 480 31.57 37.57 -1.09
N THR A 481 31.74 36.90 -2.22
CA THR A 481 33.09 36.58 -2.74
C THR A 481 33.79 37.89 -3.16
N PRO A 482 35.07 38.12 -2.79
CA PRO A 482 35.80 39.32 -3.21
C PRO A 482 36.05 39.36 -4.72
N VAL A 483 35.82 40.53 -5.34
CA VAL A 483 35.94 40.70 -6.80
C VAL A 483 37.34 40.33 -7.30
N GLN A 484 38.40 40.70 -6.58
CA GLN A 484 39.79 40.44 -6.98
C GLN A 484 40.15 38.94 -7.02
N VAL A 485 39.39 38.10 -6.30
CA VAL A 485 39.51 36.64 -6.35
C VAL A 485 38.85 36.11 -7.63
N LEU A 486 37.68 36.65 -7.99
CA LEU A 486 36.95 36.29 -9.20
C LEU A 486 37.67 36.77 -10.48
N GLU A 487 38.28 37.96 -10.47
CA GLU A 487 39.08 38.49 -11.59
C GLU A 487 40.24 37.55 -11.98
N ARG A 488 40.93 36.99 -10.99
CA ARG A 488 42.00 36.00 -11.20
C ARG A 488 41.44 34.67 -11.70
N LEU A 489 40.42 34.15 -11.02
CA LEU A 489 39.85 32.83 -11.35
C LEU A 489 39.02 32.82 -12.64
N ALA A 490 38.60 33.98 -13.15
CA ALA A 490 38.01 34.12 -14.48
C ALA A 490 39.03 33.91 -15.62
N ASN A 491 40.33 33.99 -15.31
CA ASN A 491 41.44 33.71 -16.23
C ASN A 491 42.17 32.39 -15.89
N ASP A 492 41.57 31.54 -15.04
CA ASP A 492 42.12 30.24 -14.67
C ASP A 492 42.23 29.31 -15.89
N GLU A 493 43.30 28.50 -15.99
CA GLU A 493 43.49 27.51 -17.06
C GLU A 493 42.31 26.53 -17.17
N SER A 494 41.72 26.16 -16.03
CA SER A 494 40.62 25.21 -15.93
C SER A 494 39.27 25.86 -16.20
N ALA A 495 38.62 25.41 -17.28
CA ALA A 495 37.26 25.79 -17.61
C ALA A 495 36.23 25.41 -16.51
N GLN A 496 36.49 24.39 -15.69
CA GLN A 496 35.66 24.07 -14.54
C GLN A 496 35.72 25.17 -13.45
N VAL A 497 36.88 25.79 -13.24
CA VAL A 497 37.04 26.93 -12.31
C VAL A 497 36.35 28.16 -12.88
N ARG A 498 36.59 28.48 -14.17
CA ARG A 498 35.92 29.58 -14.87
C ARG A 498 34.39 29.41 -14.90
N ALA A 499 33.88 28.18 -14.99
CA ALA A 499 32.46 27.87 -14.88
C ALA A 499 31.89 28.08 -13.47
N GLN A 500 32.68 27.89 -12.39
CA GLN A 500 32.24 28.30 -11.05
C GLN A 500 32.19 29.83 -10.91
N VAL A 501 33.13 30.57 -11.51
CA VAL A 501 33.07 32.04 -11.56
C VAL A 501 31.84 32.51 -12.35
N ALA A 502 31.58 31.93 -13.52
CA ALA A 502 30.37 32.18 -14.30
C ALA A 502 29.07 31.92 -13.53
N ALA A 503 29.04 30.89 -12.68
CA ALA A 503 27.88 30.54 -11.85
C ALA A 503 27.74 31.35 -10.54
N ASN A 504 28.74 32.14 -10.15
CA ASN A 504 28.73 32.88 -8.90
C ASN A 504 27.93 34.19 -9.03
N LEU A 505 26.96 34.38 -8.13
CA LEU A 505 26.09 35.57 -8.09
C LEU A 505 26.83 36.87 -7.73
N ASP A 506 28.03 36.81 -7.14
CA ASP A 506 28.86 38.00 -6.85
C ASP A 506 29.78 38.39 -8.02
N THR A 507 29.82 37.63 -9.11
CA THR A 507 30.67 37.92 -10.27
C THR A 507 30.21 39.19 -11.00
N PRO A 508 31.08 40.21 -11.17
CA PRO A 508 30.73 41.43 -11.89
C PRO A 508 30.36 41.18 -13.34
N VAL A 509 29.44 42.00 -13.84
CA VAL A 509 28.95 42.03 -15.24
C VAL A 509 30.08 42.00 -16.27
N GLU A 510 31.17 42.75 -16.07
CA GLU A 510 32.29 42.78 -17.02
C GLU A 510 33.09 41.46 -17.08
N LEU A 511 33.17 40.69 -15.98
CA LEU A 511 33.72 39.33 -16.01
C LEU A 511 32.75 38.34 -16.68
N LEU A 512 31.44 38.52 -16.52
CA LEU A 512 30.44 37.69 -17.22
C LEU A 512 30.48 37.94 -18.74
N LYS A 513 30.69 39.19 -19.19
CA LYS A 513 30.98 39.52 -20.60
C LYS A 513 32.29 38.89 -21.09
N MET A 514 33.37 38.98 -20.30
CA MET A 514 34.66 38.38 -20.65
C MET A 514 34.52 36.86 -20.85
N LEU A 515 33.83 36.17 -19.93
CA LEU A 515 33.58 34.73 -19.97
C LEU A 515 32.61 34.28 -21.08
N ALA A 516 31.92 35.20 -21.77
CA ALA A 516 31.12 34.87 -22.96
C ALA A 516 32.02 34.39 -24.12
N ASN A 517 33.25 34.91 -24.18
CA ASN A 517 34.27 34.55 -25.18
C ASN A 517 35.06 33.27 -24.85
N ASP A 518 34.66 32.52 -23.82
CA ASP A 518 35.25 31.20 -23.54
C ASP A 518 35.03 30.23 -24.71
N GLN A 519 35.86 29.20 -24.81
CA GLN A 519 35.73 28.12 -25.80
C GLN A 519 34.93 26.90 -25.28
N LYS A 520 34.61 26.84 -23.98
CA LYS A 520 34.03 25.65 -23.34
C LYS A 520 32.56 25.86 -22.98
N SER A 521 31.71 24.98 -23.52
CA SER A 521 30.25 25.03 -23.32
C SER A 521 29.78 24.83 -21.88
N GLU A 522 30.63 24.38 -20.95
CA GLU A 522 30.30 24.37 -19.52
C GLU A 522 30.27 25.78 -18.91
N VAL A 523 31.16 26.68 -19.34
CA VAL A 523 31.19 28.09 -18.92
C VAL A 523 29.98 28.81 -19.49
N TRP A 524 29.65 28.61 -20.77
CA TRP A 524 28.43 29.15 -21.40
C TRP A 524 27.15 28.71 -20.67
N ARG A 525 27.03 27.42 -20.27
CA ARG A 525 25.87 26.91 -19.50
C ARG A 525 25.80 27.44 -18.06
N ALA A 526 26.93 27.84 -17.47
CA ALA A 526 26.95 28.52 -16.18
C ALA A 526 26.50 29.98 -16.34
N LEU A 527 27.00 30.68 -17.36
CA LEU A 527 26.61 32.03 -17.75
C LEU A 527 25.10 32.15 -17.99
N THR A 528 24.49 31.26 -18.77
CA THR A 528 23.04 31.34 -19.03
C THR A 528 22.16 31.07 -17.80
N ARG A 529 22.69 30.44 -16.76
CA ARG A 529 21.99 30.17 -15.49
C ARG A 529 22.18 31.26 -14.44
N ASN A 530 23.15 32.16 -14.60
CA ASN A 530 23.38 33.24 -13.65
C ASN A 530 22.44 34.43 -13.98
N PRO A 531 21.53 34.83 -13.06
CA PRO A 531 20.59 35.93 -13.31
C PRO A 531 21.29 37.29 -13.51
N ASN A 532 22.53 37.45 -13.05
CA ASN A 532 23.32 38.67 -13.23
C ASN A 532 24.03 38.75 -14.60
N THR A 533 23.92 37.71 -15.45
CA THR A 533 24.47 37.75 -16.81
C THR A 533 23.70 38.76 -17.68
N PRO A 534 24.39 39.68 -18.36
CA PRO A 534 23.76 40.70 -19.20
C PRO A 534 22.93 40.13 -20.36
N MET A 535 21.90 40.87 -20.78
CA MET A 535 21.00 40.46 -21.85
C MET A 535 21.73 40.30 -23.20
N ASP A 536 22.69 41.16 -23.52
CA ASP A 536 23.56 41.08 -24.70
C ASP A 536 24.41 39.79 -24.72
N VAL A 537 24.88 39.33 -23.55
CA VAL A 537 25.60 38.06 -23.42
C VAL A 537 24.65 36.86 -23.57
N LEU A 538 23.45 36.92 -22.99
CA LEU A 538 22.43 35.88 -23.13
C LEU A 538 21.89 35.78 -24.58
N GLU A 539 21.78 36.92 -25.26
CA GLU A 539 21.44 37.02 -26.68
C GLU A 539 22.51 36.34 -27.54
N PHE A 540 23.78 36.71 -27.38
CA PHE A 540 24.90 36.10 -28.09
C PHE A 540 24.96 34.58 -27.88
N LEU A 541 24.87 34.10 -26.63
CA LEU A 541 24.92 32.67 -26.34
C LEU A 541 23.72 31.90 -26.91
N GLY A 542 22.53 32.49 -26.91
CA GLY A 542 21.34 31.86 -27.47
C GLY A 542 21.32 31.85 -29.00
N VAL A 543 21.67 32.97 -29.64
CA VAL A 543 21.62 33.13 -31.10
C VAL A 543 22.82 32.46 -31.79
N GLU A 544 24.04 32.75 -31.34
CA GLU A 544 25.28 32.29 -31.99
C GLU A 544 25.78 30.93 -31.49
N LYS A 545 25.45 30.53 -30.25
CA LYS A 545 25.89 29.24 -29.66
C LYS A 545 24.77 28.23 -29.44
N GLY A 546 23.50 28.63 -29.58
CA GLY A 546 22.34 27.75 -29.36
C GLY A 546 22.15 27.34 -27.89
N ILE A 547 22.71 28.08 -26.93
CA ILE A 547 22.63 27.78 -25.49
C ILE A 547 21.80 28.86 -24.79
N VAL A 548 20.68 28.44 -24.19
CA VAL A 548 19.76 29.29 -23.44
C VAL A 548 19.42 28.66 -22.08
N SER A 549 18.76 29.41 -21.18
CA SER A 549 18.17 28.83 -19.96
C SER A 549 16.83 29.46 -19.62
N ILE A 550 15.76 28.66 -19.68
CA ILE A 550 14.38 29.07 -19.35
C ILE A 550 14.22 29.65 -17.94
N TRP A 551 15.11 29.24 -17.02
CA TRP A 551 15.09 29.64 -15.60
C TRP A 551 15.70 31.01 -15.35
N ASN A 552 16.34 31.61 -16.37
CA ASN A 552 16.89 32.95 -16.29
C ASN A 552 15.93 33.93 -17.00
N THR A 553 15.19 34.69 -16.20
CA THR A 553 14.18 35.67 -16.65
C THR A 553 14.75 36.80 -17.51
N ASN A 554 16.08 36.97 -17.53
CA ASN A 554 16.77 37.94 -18.38
C ASN A 554 17.14 37.37 -19.77
N THR A 555 16.86 36.10 -20.06
CA THR A 555 17.16 35.48 -21.37
C THR A 555 16.27 36.12 -22.46
N PRO A 556 16.84 36.80 -23.47
CA PRO A 556 16.04 37.54 -24.44
C PRO A 556 15.14 36.66 -25.31
N GLY A 557 13.99 37.21 -25.69
CA GLY A 557 12.99 36.50 -26.49
C GLY A 557 13.49 36.04 -27.87
N ASN A 558 14.41 36.76 -28.50
CA ASN A 558 15.00 36.36 -29.79
C ASN A 558 15.98 35.17 -29.66
N ALA A 559 16.76 35.10 -28.58
CA ALA A 559 17.55 33.91 -28.22
C ALA A 559 16.66 32.68 -27.99
N LEU A 560 15.55 32.84 -27.26
CA LEU A 560 14.56 31.76 -27.06
C LEU A 560 13.91 31.33 -28.38
N ALA A 561 13.52 32.30 -29.23
CA ALA A 561 13.00 32.02 -30.57
C ALA A 561 14.01 31.26 -31.45
N LYS A 562 15.30 31.61 -31.38
CA LYS A 562 16.35 30.92 -32.14
C LYS A 562 16.59 29.50 -31.64
N ALA A 563 16.54 29.27 -30.33
CA ALA A 563 16.61 27.93 -29.75
C ALA A 563 15.40 27.05 -30.16
N VAL A 564 14.20 27.63 -30.26
CA VAL A 564 13.03 26.94 -30.83
C VAL A 564 13.24 26.63 -32.32
N GLU A 565 13.70 27.59 -33.12
CA GLU A 565 13.99 27.39 -34.55
C GLU A 565 15.03 26.28 -34.79
N GLN A 566 16.05 26.18 -33.94
CA GLN A 566 17.08 25.14 -34.01
C GLN A 566 16.56 23.77 -33.55
N THR A 567 15.85 23.69 -32.43
CA THR A 567 15.32 22.41 -31.90
C THR A 567 14.26 21.80 -32.82
N LEU A 568 13.45 22.61 -33.50
CA LEU A 568 12.51 22.14 -34.53
C LEU A 568 13.20 21.46 -35.75
N LYS A 569 14.51 21.67 -35.96
CA LYS A 569 15.31 21.03 -37.02
C LYS A 569 16.00 19.73 -36.56
N MET A 570 15.97 19.42 -35.26
CA MET A 570 16.54 18.18 -34.71
C MET A 570 15.67 16.96 -35.04
N ASP A 571 16.23 15.76 -34.85
CA ASP A 571 15.48 14.51 -34.88
C ASP A 571 14.35 14.47 -33.84
N TYR A 572 13.38 13.58 -34.02
CA TYR A 572 12.19 13.51 -33.17
C TYR A 572 12.50 13.30 -31.68
N SER A 573 13.50 12.49 -31.34
CA SER A 573 13.85 12.12 -29.97
C SER A 573 14.50 13.31 -29.23
N SER A 574 15.50 13.93 -29.85
CA SER A 574 16.15 15.14 -29.31
C SER A 574 15.18 16.32 -29.23
N ARG A 575 14.34 16.49 -30.28
CA ARG A 575 13.34 17.57 -30.37
C ARG A 575 12.32 17.50 -29.24
N TYR A 576 11.78 16.32 -28.92
CA TYR A 576 10.78 16.17 -27.87
C TYR A 576 11.28 16.73 -26.54
N LYS A 577 12.42 16.23 -26.06
CA LYS A 577 12.99 16.65 -24.77
C LYS A 577 13.42 18.12 -24.77
N ALA A 578 14.10 18.57 -25.82
CA ALA A 578 14.60 19.94 -25.88
C ALA A 578 13.46 20.97 -25.97
N LEU A 579 12.36 20.64 -26.65
CA LEU A 579 11.21 21.54 -26.79
C LEU A 579 10.28 21.52 -25.57
N ASP A 580 10.13 20.38 -24.88
CA ASP A 580 9.45 20.33 -23.57
C ASP A 580 10.19 21.18 -22.52
N ASP A 581 11.52 21.08 -22.46
CA ASP A 581 12.31 21.98 -21.60
C ASP A 581 12.14 23.45 -22.05
N LEU A 582 12.22 23.78 -23.34
CA LEU A 582 12.10 25.18 -23.82
C LEU A 582 10.72 25.84 -23.65
N LEU A 583 9.63 25.07 -23.78
CA LEU A 583 8.24 25.58 -23.72
C LEU A 583 7.61 25.43 -22.34
N ARG A 584 8.31 24.88 -21.35
CA ARG A 584 7.77 24.67 -20.00
C ARG A 584 7.28 26.00 -19.39
N PRO A 585 6.07 26.06 -18.79
CA PRO A 585 5.55 27.28 -18.17
C PRO A 585 6.47 27.81 -17.06
N ALA A 586 7.18 28.91 -17.35
CA ALA A 586 8.12 29.56 -16.44
C ALA A 586 7.68 31.02 -16.21
N THR A 587 7.47 31.38 -14.94
CA THR A 587 7.11 32.75 -14.53
C THR A 587 8.24 33.72 -14.85
N GLY A 588 7.97 34.75 -15.65
CA GLY A 588 8.98 35.71 -16.11
C GLY A 588 9.80 35.26 -17.33
N SER A 589 9.34 34.23 -18.06
CA SER A 589 9.88 33.89 -19.38
C SER A 589 9.71 35.05 -20.38
N GLN A 590 10.69 35.28 -21.25
CA GLN A 590 10.58 36.24 -22.37
C GLN A 590 10.22 35.58 -23.71
N MET A 591 9.73 34.33 -23.72
CA MET A 591 9.36 33.61 -24.94
C MET A 591 8.38 34.46 -25.79
N PRO A 592 8.67 34.77 -27.07
CA PRO A 592 7.84 35.69 -27.83
C PRO A 592 6.46 35.13 -28.16
N ALA A 593 5.43 35.94 -27.96
CA ALA A 593 4.05 35.63 -28.34
C ALA A 593 3.91 35.22 -29.82
N SER A 594 4.71 35.80 -30.72
CA SER A 594 4.71 35.45 -32.15
C SER A 594 5.20 34.02 -32.43
N VAL A 595 6.19 33.52 -31.68
CA VAL A 595 6.65 32.12 -31.78
C VAL A 595 5.57 31.19 -31.25
N LEU A 596 4.94 31.54 -30.13
CA LEU A 596 3.86 30.76 -29.53
C LEU A 596 2.64 30.68 -30.47
N VAL A 597 2.25 31.78 -31.13
CA VAL A 597 1.23 31.78 -32.20
C VAL A 597 1.60 30.82 -33.35
N GLN A 598 2.84 30.85 -33.83
CA GLN A 598 3.31 29.95 -34.90
C GLN A 598 3.41 28.48 -34.50
N LEU A 599 3.50 28.18 -33.20
CA LEU A 599 3.50 26.82 -32.67
C LEU A 599 2.07 26.32 -32.37
N ALA A 600 1.15 27.21 -31.99
CA ALA A 600 -0.28 26.90 -31.83
C ALA A 600 -0.90 26.38 -33.13
N SER A 601 -0.50 26.93 -34.28
CA SER A 601 -0.99 26.51 -35.60
C SER A 601 -0.27 25.29 -36.20
N ARG A 602 0.34 24.41 -35.38
CA ARG A 602 1.02 23.19 -35.86
C ARG A 602 0.20 21.92 -35.64
N GLU A 603 0.35 20.98 -36.57
CA GLU A 603 -0.30 19.65 -36.56
C GLU A 603 -0.01 18.84 -35.28
N THR A 604 1.12 19.08 -34.62
CA THR A 604 1.59 18.29 -33.48
C THR A 604 0.91 18.68 -32.16
N SER A 605 -0.13 17.95 -31.74
CA SER A 605 -1.03 18.32 -30.65
C SER A 605 -0.37 18.49 -29.27
N TRP A 606 0.70 17.74 -28.94
CA TRP A 606 1.43 17.94 -27.68
C TRP A 606 2.17 19.29 -27.63
N ILE A 607 2.62 19.82 -28.77
CA ILE A 607 3.21 21.16 -28.85
C ILE A 607 2.11 22.21 -28.60
N ARG A 608 0.91 22.03 -29.18
CA ARG A 608 -0.24 22.91 -28.94
C ARG A 608 -0.62 22.96 -27.45
N SER A 609 -0.53 21.85 -26.73
CA SER A 609 -0.80 21.78 -25.27
C SER A 609 0.22 22.57 -24.44
N LEU A 610 1.53 22.41 -24.71
CA LEU A 610 2.57 23.21 -24.06
C LEU A 610 2.42 24.72 -24.36
N VAL A 611 2.12 25.06 -25.61
CA VAL A 611 1.87 26.44 -26.03
C VAL A 611 0.64 27.03 -25.33
N ALA A 612 -0.49 26.31 -25.31
CA ALA A 612 -1.71 26.77 -24.66
C ALA A 612 -1.48 27.10 -23.19
N GLY A 613 -0.70 26.29 -22.47
CA GLY A 613 -0.34 26.49 -21.07
C GLY A 613 0.77 27.50 -20.79
N HIS A 614 1.49 28.01 -21.80
CA HIS A 614 2.58 28.98 -21.61
C HIS A 614 2.02 30.39 -21.33
N PRO A 615 2.50 31.11 -20.29
CA PRO A 615 1.92 32.39 -19.88
C PRO A 615 2.00 33.50 -20.93
N ASN A 616 2.98 33.46 -21.85
CA ASN A 616 3.14 34.48 -22.88
C ASN A 616 2.29 34.21 -24.14
N THR A 617 1.58 33.09 -24.21
CA THR A 617 0.70 32.77 -25.35
C THR A 617 -0.53 33.67 -25.30
N PRO A 618 -0.74 34.57 -26.28
CA PRO A 618 -1.78 35.58 -26.21
C PRO A 618 -3.18 34.95 -26.28
N ILE A 619 -4.17 35.57 -25.64
CA ILE A 619 -5.55 35.05 -25.55
C ILE A 619 -6.15 34.80 -26.94
N SER A 620 -5.83 35.65 -27.93
CA SER A 620 -6.25 35.48 -29.33
C SER A 620 -5.67 34.23 -30.03
N ALA A 621 -4.60 33.64 -29.50
CA ALA A 621 -4.08 32.34 -29.95
C ALA A 621 -4.73 31.15 -29.24
N LEU A 622 -5.48 31.39 -28.15
CA LEU A 622 -6.24 30.35 -27.45
C LEU A 622 -7.64 30.15 -28.04
N GLU A 623 -8.26 31.20 -28.62
CA GLU A 623 -9.60 31.09 -29.18
C GLU A 623 -9.77 30.00 -30.26
N PRO A 624 -8.81 29.80 -31.19
CA PRO A 624 -8.88 28.69 -32.15
C PRO A 624 -8.70 27.32 -31.49
N LEU A 625 -7.99 27.27 -30.36
CA LEU A 625 -7.67 26.05 -29.61
C LEU A 625 -8.79 25.60 -28.65
N LEU A 626 -9.92 26.33 -28.56
CA LEU A 626 -11.09 25.91 -27.78
C LEU A 626 -11.84 24.71 -28.39
N ASN A 627 -11.58 24.44 -29.67
CA ASN A 627 -12.15 23.35 -30.47
C ASN A 627 -11.08 22.32 -30.87
N ASP A 628 -9.96 22.25 -30.13
CA ASP A 628 -8.85 21.34 -30.40
C ASP A 628 -9.27 19.87 -30.19
N ASP A 629 -8.79 18.97 -31.05
CA ASP A 629 -9.09 17.54 -30.98
C ASP A 629 -8.35 16.84 -29.83
N TYR A 630 -7.35 17.50 -29.23
CA TYR A 630 -6.51 16.95 -28.17
C TYR A 630 -6.83 17.61 -26.83
N GLY A 631 -7.61 16.90 -26.00
CA GLY A 631 -8.01 17.30 -24.64
C GLY A 631 -6.96 18.03 -23.79
N PRO A 632 -5.69 17.57 -23.71
CA PRO A 632 -4.63 18.29 -23.00
C PRO A 632 -4.35 19.73 -23.44
N VAL A 633 -4.78 20.16 -24.63
CA VAL A 633 -4.80 21.58 -25.03
C VAL A 633 -5.87 22.34 -24.23
N LEU A 634 -7.10 21.82 -24.23
CA LEU A 634 -8.24 22.35 -23.47
C LEU A 634 -7.93 22.45 -21.97
N TRP A 635 -7.32 21.40 -21.39
CA TRP A 635 -6.93 21.39 -19.98
C TRP A 635 -5.87 22.46 -19.67
N ALA A 636 -4.94 22.72 -20.60
CA ALA A 636 -3.91 23.75 -20.43
C ALA A 636 -4.49 25.17 -20.49
N ILE A 637 -5.51 25.42 -21.33
CA ILE A 637 -6.28 26.67 -21.36
C ILE A 637 -7.02 26.87 -20.02
N ALA A 638 -7.66 25.83 -19.49
CA ALA A 638 -8.42 25.89 -18.24
C ALA A 638 -7.52 26.20 -17.02
N ARG A 639 -6.33 25.59 -16.95
CA ARG A 639 -5.35 25.73 -15.84
C ARG A 639 -4.66 27.09 -15.78
N ARG A 640 -4.67 27.88 -16.86
CA ARG A 640 -3.98 29.18 -16.91
C ARG A 640 -4.67 30.24 -16.08
N ALA A 641 -3.95 30.79 -15.10
CA ALA A 641 -4.49 31.78 -14.16
C ALA A 641 -5.10 33.02 -14.86
N ASP A 642 -4.52 33.43 -16.00
CA ASP A 642 -4.90 34.61 -16.77
C ASP A 642 -6.03 34.40 -17.80
N THR A 643 -6.50 33.17 -18.00
CA THR A 643 -7.60 32.87 -18.95
C THR A 643 -8.90 33.60 -18.53
N PRO A 644 -9.51 34.43 -19.41
CA PRO A 644 -10.70 35.20 -19.06
C PRO A 644 -11.93 34.34 -18.72
N PRO A 645 -12.81 34.75 -17.78
CA PRO A 645 -14.01 34.01 -17.42
C PRO A 645 -14.92 33.65 -18.60
N GLN A 646 -15.05 34.55 -19.59
CA GLN A 646 -15.85 34.34 -20.80
C GLN A 646 -15.24 33.27 -21.73
N LEU A 647 -13.92 33.09 -21.68
CA LEU A 647 -13.23 32.05 -22.44
C LEU A 647 -13.38 30.69 -21.74
N LEU A 648 -13.34 30.66 -20.41
CA LEU A 648 -13.64 29.47 -19.59
C LEU A 648 -15.10 29.02 -19.73
N GLU A 649 -16.04 29.97 -19.81
CA GLU A 649 -17.46 29.70 -20.06
C GLU A 649 -17.65 29.06 -21.44
N ARG A 650 -17.04 29.65 -22.49
CA ARG A 650 -17.01 29.06 -23.84
C ARG A 650 -16.37 27.66 -23.84
N LEU A 651 -15.31 27.44 -23.08
CA LEU A 651 -14.61 26.15 -22.98
C LEU A 651 -15.45 25.06 -22.29
N LEU A 652 -16.29 25.41 -21.31
CA LEU A 652 -17.29 24.50 -20.75
C LEU A 652 -18.46 24.26 -21.71
N LEU A 653 -18.75 25.19 -22.62
CA LEU A 653 -19.81 25.05 -23.63
C LEU A 653 -19.37 24.28 -24.88
N THR A 654 -18.08 24.25 -25.24
CA THR A 654 -17.59 23.44 -26.37
C THR A 654 -17.56 21.95 -26.03
N VAL A 655 -17.26 21.59 -24.78
CA VAL A 655 -17.27 20.19 -24.31
C VAL A 655 -18.67 19.83 -23.78
N THR A 656 -19.57 19.51 -24.71
CA THR A 656 -21.02 19.40 -24.43
C THR A 656 -21.48 18.19 -23.63
N ASP A 657 -20.61 17.22 -23.32
CA ASP A 657 -20.92 16.09 -22.42
C ASP A 657 -20.32 16.30 -21.02
N PRO A 658 -21.14 16.55 -19.98
CA PRO A 658 -20.68 16.71 -18.60
C PRO A 658 -20.08 15.45 -17.96
N LYS A 659 -20.08 14.31 -18.66
CA LYS A 659 -19.44 13.04 -18.25
C LYS A 659 -18.12 12.77 -18.98
N SER A 660 -17.74 13.60 -19.95
CA SER A 660 -16.47 13.44 -20.65
C SER A 660 -15.27 13.74 -19.76
N GLN A 661 -14.16 13.02 -20.00
CA GLN A 661 -12.90 13.23 -19.26
C GLN A 661 -12.39 14.67 -19.40
N ASP A 662 -12.62 15.29 -20.56
CA ASP A 662 -12.24 16.68 -20.82
C ASP A 662 -13.05 17.66 -19.97
N TYR A 663 -14.37 17.48 -19.88
CA TYR A 663 -15.22 18.31 -19.03
C TYR A 663 -14.85 18.19 -17.54
N GLU A 664 -14.50 16.98 -17.08
CA GLU A 664 -13.95 16.77 -15.73
C GLU A 664 -12.64 17.55 -15.54
N GLN A 665 -11.65 17.38 -16.41
CA GLN A 665 -10.34 18.04 -16.28
C GLN A 665 -10.42 19.57 -16.38
N ILE A 666 -11.30 20.09 -17.24
CA ILE A 666 -11.58 21.53 -17.37
C ILE A 666 -12.28 22.04 -16.10
N SER A 667 -13.32 21.36 -15.63
CA SER A 667 -14.06 21.76 -14.42
C SER A 667 -13.17 21.77 -13.18
N LEU A 668 -12.34 20.74 -12.99
CA LEU A 668 -11.36 20.68 -11.91
C LEU A 668 -10.33 21.81 -12.02
N ALA A 669 -9.78 22.06 -13.21
CA ALA A 669 -8.81 23.15 -13.44
C ALA A 669 -9.38 24.56 -13.22
N ILE A 670 -10.68 24.77 -13.47
CA ILE A 670 -11.39 26.01 -13.12
C ILE A 670 -11.57 26.09 -11.59
N CYS A 671 -11.87 24.96 -10.93
CA CYS A 671 -12.12 24.92 -9.50
C CYS A 671 -10.86 24.92 -8.61
N ASP A 672 -9.69 24.59 -9.16
CA ASP A 672 -8.39 24.73 -8.49
C ASP A 672 -7.91 26.21 -8.44
N ARG A 673 -8.69 27.15 -8.99
CA ARG A 673 -8.47 28.60 -8.84
C ARG A 673 -8.77 29.05 -7.41
N ARG A 674 -8.05 30.08 -6.95
CA ARG A 674 -8.25 30.70 -5.62
C ARG A 674 -9.68 31.22 -5.42
N GLU A 675 -10.28 31.77 -6.48
CA GLU A 675 -11.66 32.26 -6.53
C GLU A 675 -12.25 31.83 -7.87
N ILE A 676 -13.41 31.16 -7.87
CA ILE A 676 -14.14 30.77 -9.08
C ILE A 676 -14.99 31.97 -9.56
N PRO A 677 -14.88 32.38 -10.84
CA PRO A 677 -15.74 33.41 -11.41
C PRO A 677 -17.24 33.08 -11.26
N PRO A 678 -18.10 34.03 -10.82
CA PRO A 678 -19.47 33.71 -10.40
C PRO A 678 -20.36 33.22 -11.56
N ASN A 679 -20.10 33.64 -12.80
CA ASN A 679 -20.77 33.14 -14.00
C ASN A 679 -20.49 31.65 -14.28
N LEU A 680 -19.41 31.08 -13.75
CA LEU A 680 -19.05 29.68 -13.93
C LEU A 680 -19.65 28.75 -12.86
N LEU A 681 -20.16 29.29 -11.75
CA LEU A 681 -20.72 28.48 -10.66
C LEU A 681 -21.93 27.65 -11.13
N GLU A 682 -22.85 28.25 -11.89
CA GLU A 682 -24.02 27.53 -12.41
C GLU A 682 -23.65 26.46 -13.47
N PRO A 683 -22.79 26.74 -14.47
CA PRO A 683 -22.20 25.72 -15.34
C PRO A 683 -21.50 24.57 -14.59
N LEU A 684 -20.66 24.86 -13.60
CA LEU A 684 -19.96 23.83 -12.81
C LEU A 684 -20.92 22.95 -12.01
N MET A 685 -22.06 23.50 -11.56
CA MET A 685 -23.15 22.73 -10.94
C MET A 685 -23.97 21.87 -11.94
N GLN A 686 -23.60 21.83 -13.23
CA GLN A 686 -24.08 20.85 -14.21
C GLN A 686 -23.15 19.63 -14.34
N SER A 687 -21.90 19.73 -13.86
CA SER A 687 -21.04 18.55 -13.72
C SER A 687 -21.64 17.60 -12.70
N ASN A 688 -21.79 16.31 -13.01
CA ASN A 688 -22.28 15.31 -12.04
C ASN A 688 -21.15 14.83 -11.09
N LEU A 689 -20.19 15.71 -10.80
CA LEU A 689 -18.91 15.37 -10.19
C LEU A 689 -18.83 15.92 -8.77
N GLN A 690 -18.93 15.03 -7.78
CA GLN A 690 -18.85 15.40 -6.36
C GLN A 690 -17.53 16.12 -6.01
N GLN A 691 -16.44 15.87 -6.75
CA GLN A 691 -15.16 16.61 -6.61
C GLN A 691 -15.23 18.09 -7.03
N VAL A 692 -16.09 18.42 -8.00
CA VAL A 692 -16.36 19.80 -8.43
C VAL A 692 -17.28 20.46 -7.41
N TYR A 693 -18.38 19.80 -7.03
CA TYR A 693 -19.27 20.27 -5.96
C TYR A 693 -18.52 20.55 -4.65
N GLN A 694 -17.55 19.72 -4.28
CA GLN A 694 -16.73 19.92 -3.08
C GLN A 694 -15.86 21.18 -3.17
N ARG A 695 -15.20 21.43 -4.31
CA ARG A 695 -14.38 22.64 -4.51
C ARG A 695 -15.21 23.91 -4.64
N VAL A 696 -16.41 23.80 -5.22
CA VAL A 696 -17.42 24.88 -5.25
C VAL A 696 -17.90 25.17 -3.83
N ALA A 697 -18.24 24.16 -3.03
CA ALA A 697 -18.65 24.31 -1.63
C ALA A 697 -17.59 24.99 -0.73
N ALA A 698 -16.31 24.90 -1.10
CA ALA A 698 -15.21 25.57 -0.41
C ALA A 698 -14.99 27.05 -0.81
N GLN A 699 -15.67 27.58 -1.84
CA GLN A 699 -15.48 28.96 -2.30
C GLN A 699 -16.05 29.99 -1.31
N PRO A 700 -15.38 31.13 -1.10
CA PRO A 700 -15.96 32.22 -0.31
C PRO A 700 -17.17 32.85 -1.03
N ASN A 701 -18.15 33.32 -0.25
CA ASN A 701 -19.29 34.14 -0.72
C ASN A 701 -20.21 33.45 -1.73
N LEU A 702 -20.54 32.17 -1.50
CA LEU A 702 -21.43 31.41 -2.39
C LEU A 702 -22.83 32.03 -2.53
N PRO A 703 -23.37 32.15 -3.76
CA PRO A 703 -24.74 32.58 -3.98
C PRO A 703 -25.75 31.63 -3.33
N GLN A 704 -26.83 32.18 -2.77
CA GLN A 704 -27.80 31.40 -1.98
C GLN A 704 -28.45 30.25 -2.76
N ALA A 705 -28.67 30.42 -4.07
CA ALA A 705 -29.18 29.37 -4.95
C ALA A 705 -28.20 28.20 -5.15
N ILE A 706 -26.89 28.48 -5.19
CA ILE A 706 -25.84 27.44 -5.26
C ILE A 706 -25.79 26.67 -3.93
N VAL A 707 -25.91 27.36 -2.78
CA VAL A 707 -25.97 26.71 -1.46
C VAL A 707 -27.19 25.78 -1.35
N GLU A 708 -28.39 26.24 -1.72
CA GLU A 708 -29.60 25.39 -1.72
C GLU A 708 -29.44 24.17 -2.66
N ARG A 709 -28.84 24.34 -3.85
CA ARG A 709 -28.57 23.24 -4.79
C ARG A 709 -27.53 22.26 -4.27
N LEU A 710 -26.47 22.74 -3.62
CA LEU A 710 -25.48 21.87 -2.95
C LEU A 710 -26.14 21.07 -1.82
N MET A 711 -26.96 21.71 -0.98
CA MET A 711 -27.71 21.07 0.11
C MET A 711 -28.70 19.97 -0.38
N ALA A 712 -29.21 20.09 -1.61
CA ALA A 712 -30.22 19.16 -2.15
C ALA A 712 -29.64 18.01 -3.01
N VAL A 713 -28.46 18.19 -3.61
CA VAL A 713 -27.92 17.27 -4.65
C VAL A 713 -26.61 16.59 -4.24
N SER A 714 -25.94 17.05 -3.18
CA SER A 714 -24.58 16.61 -2.84
C SER A 714 -24.53 15.60 -1.70
N ASN A 715 -23.48 14.79 -1.67
CA ASN A 715 -23.24 13.85 -0.58
C ASN A 715 -22.62 14.52 0.67
N ASP A 716 -22.57 13.76 1.77
CA ASP A 716 -22.06 14.20 3.07
C ASP A 716 -20.66 14.83 3.02
N LEU A 717 -19.77 14.41 2.10
CA LEU A 717 -18.42 14.97 1.98
C LEU A 717 -18.46 16.43 1.48
N VAL A 718 -19.36 16.72 0.55
CA VAL A 718 -19.63 18.10 0.11
C VAL A 718 -20.31 18.89 1.22
N LEU A 719 -21.27 18.29 1.95
CA LEU A 719 -21.95 18.97 3.07
C LEU A 719 -21.01 19.28 4.24
N ILE A 720 -20.05 18.42 4.58
CA ILE A 720 -18.96 18.68 5.53
C ILE A 720 -18.10 19.86 5.06
N THR A 721 -17.75 19.89 3.77
CA THR A 721 -16.93 20.95 3.18
C THR A 721 -17.68 22.29 3.17
N LEU A 722 -18.99 22.25 2.90
CA LEU A 722 -19.90 23.39 2.95
C LEU A 722 -20.06 23.91 4.39
N ALA A 723 -20.25 23.02 5.37
CA ALA A 723 -20.37 23.39 6.79
C ALA A 723 -19.11 24.07 7.36
N GLY A 724 -17.92 23.77 6.82
CA GLY A 724 -16.67 24.47 7.15
C GLY A 724 -16.48 25.83 6.46
N ASN A 725 -17.35 26.21 5.51
CA ASN A 725 -17.24 27.45 4.75
C ASN A 725 -17.76 28.64 5.56
N GLN A 726 -16.83 29.44 6.08
CA GLN A 726 -17.05 30.60 6.96
C GLN A 726 -17.98 31.69 6.42
N SER A 727 -18.42 31.61 5.15
CA SER A 727 -19.40 32.55 4.56
C SER A 727 -20.87 32.11 4.68
N LEU A 728 -21.17 30.93 5.26
CA LEU A 728 -22.57 30.52 5.45
C LEU A 728 -23.30 31.35 6.52
N THR A 729 -24.60 31.55 6.30
CA THR A 729 -25.50 32.17 7.28
C THR A 729 -26.04 31.13 8.26
N ALA A 730 -26.36 31.55 9.50
CA ALA A 730 -26.90 30.67 10.54
C ALA A 730 -28.13 29.86 10.09
N LYS A 731 -28.98 30.38 9.18
CA LYS A 731 -30.11 29.64 8.58
C LYS A 731 -29.67 28.31 7.94
N PHE A 732 -28.51 28.27 7.29
CA PHE A 732 -27.96 27.05 6.70
C PHE A 732 -27.24 26.18 7.73
N LEU A 733 -26.56 26.79 8.70
CA LEU A 733 -25.92 26.05 9.80
C LEU A 733 -26.96 25.27 10.63
N ASN A 734 -28.13 25.83 10.92
CA ASN A 734 -29.23 25.11 11.59
C ASN A 734 -29.65 23.86 10.80
N ARG A 735 -29.86 23.98 9.48
CA ARG A 735 -30.19 22.84 8.59
C ARG A 735 -29.07 21.81 8.44
N LEU A 736 -27.82 22.22 8.64
CA LEU A 736 -26.65 21.33 8.68
C LEU A 736 -26.51 20.64 10.05
N ALA A 737 -26.94 21.28 11.14
CA ALA A 737 -26.98 20.73 12.50
C ALA A 737 -28.17 19.79 12.75
N GLU A 738 -29.14 19.74 11.82
CA GLU A 738 -30.23 18.76 11.74
C GLU A 738 -29.86 17.54 10.87
N ASN A 739 -28.65 17.50 10.29
CA ASN A 739 -28.23 16.42 9.40
C ASN A 739 -27.93 15.13 10.17
N PRO A 740 -28.36 13.94 9.70
CA PRO A 740 -28.12 12.68 10.40
C PRO A 740 -26.65 12.24 10.43
N ASN A 741 -25.76 12.81 9.60
CA ASN A 741 -24.34 12.50 9.65
C ASN A 741 -23.61 13.41 10.67
N PRO A 742 -23.10 12.86 11.79
CA PRO A 742 -22.47 13.66 12.84
C PRO A 742 -21.22 14.41 12.39
N LYS A 743 -20.58 14.01 11.28
CA LYS A 743 -19.43 14.75 10.71
C LYS A 743 -19.85 16.09 10.11
N VAL A 744 -21.07 16.19 9.56
CA VAL A 744 -21.64 17.45 9.06
C VAL A 744 -21.87 18.39 10.25
N CYS A 745 -22.56 17.93 11.29
CA CYS A 745 -22.79 18.69 12.52
C CYS A 745 -21.48 19.14 13.19
N SER A 746 -20.47 18.24 13.25
CA SER A 746 -19.16 18.52 13.85
C SER A 746 -18.37 19.61 13.13
N ALA A 747 -18.55 19.78 11.81
CA ALA A 747 -17.83 20.81 11.04
C ALA A 747 -18.31 22.24 11.37
N ILE A 748 -19.54 22.39 11.86
CA ILE A 748 -20.17 23.68 12.18
C ILE A 748 -19.52 24.34 13.41
N VAL A 749 -18.97 23.55 14.34
CA VAL A 749 -18.39 23.99 15.63
C VAL A 749 -17.32 25.07 15.46
N ASN A 750 -16.61 25.11 14.33
CA ASN A 750 -15.56 26.08 14.04
C ASN A 750 -16.04 27.27 13.17
N HIS A 751 -17.34 27.58 13.12
CA HIS A 751 -17.87 28.65 12.27
C HIS A 751 -18.06 29.97 13.03
N LEU A 752 -17.65 31.09 12.39
CA LEU A 752 -17.83 32.46 12.91
C LEU A 752 -19.29 32.89 13.21
N ASN A 753 -20.29 32.13 12.75
CA ASN A 753 -21.72 32.48 12.82
C ASN A 753 -22.49 31.55 13.77
N MET A 754 -21.80 30.90 14.72
CA MET A 754 -22.41 30.08 15.77
C MET A 754 -23.26 30.92 16.73
N THR A 755 -24.51 30.50 16.94
CA THR A 755 -25.45 31.14 17.88
C THR A 755 -25.56 30.33 19.19
N PRO A 756 -26.10 30.91 20.28
CA PRO A 756 -26.31 30.17 21.54
C PRO A 756 -27.21 28.93 21.36
N GLU A 757 -28.20 29.00 20.48
CA GLU A 757 -29.12 27.91 20.16
C GLU A 757 -28.39 26.77 19.44
N LEU A 758 -27.51 27.09 18.47
CA LEU A 758 -26.66 26.10 17.80
C LEU A 758 -25.70 25.42 18.79
N TRP A 759 -25.08 26.17 19.71
CA TRP A 759 -24.24 25.58 20.76
C TRP A 759 -25.03 24.62 21.65
N LEU A 760 -26.26 24.97 22.05
CA LEU A 760 -27.14 24.09 22.83
C LEU A 760 -27.61 22.87 22.03
N GLN A 761 -27.88 23.01 20.73
CA GLN A 761 -28.27 21.90 19.85
C GLN A 761 -27.12 20.89 19.70
N LEU A 762 -25.89 21.35 19.44
CA LEU A 762 -24.72 20.48 19.32
C LEU A 762 -24.31 19.85 20.67
N ALA A 763 -24.50 20.56 21.79
CA ALA A 763 -24.22 20.05 23.13
C ALA A 763 -25.25 19.04 23.64
N ASN A 764 -26.49 19.04 23.13
CA ASN A 764 -27.52 18.04 23.43
C ASN A 764 -27.70 17.01 22.29
N HIS A 765 -26.80 17.00 21.31
CA HIS A 765 -26.88 16.13 20.14
C HIS A 765 -26.80 14.64 20.53
N THR A 766 -27.62 13.78 19.91
CA THR A 766 -27.69 12.34 20.22
C THR A 766 -26.34 11.64 20.06
N GLU A 767 -25.69 11.88 18.92
CA GLU A 767 -24.35 11.35 18.63
C GLU A 767 -23.29 11.93 19.56
N VAL A 768 -22.66 11.04 20.32
CA VAL A 768 -21.55 11.33 21.25
C VAL A 768 -20.41 12.07 20.55
N SER A 769 -20.11 11.71 19.30
CA SER A 769 -19.04 12.32 18.50
C SER A 769 -19.20 13.83 18.30
N VAL A 770 -20.44 14.32 18.12
CA VAL A 770 -20.73 15.76 17.99
C VAL A 770 -20.49 16.48 19.33
N ARG A 771 -20.93 15.86 20.44
CA ARG A 771 -20.71 16.39 21.80
C ARG A 771 -19.23 16.41 22.16
N GLN A 772 -18.45 15.42 21.75
CA GLN A 772 -16.99 15.39 21.91
C GLN A 772 -16.30 16.53 21.14
N VAL A 773 -16.66 16.76 19.88
CA VAL A 773 -16.06 17.87 19.09
C VAL A 773 -16.45 19.22 19.69
N THR A 774 -17.69 19.37 20.14
CA THR A 774 -18.19 20.57 20.86
C THR A 774 -17.41 20.79 22.15
N ALA A 775 -17.18 19.76 22.97
CA ALA A 775 -16.40 19.83 24.19
C ALA A 775 -14.90 20.12 23.96
N ALA A 776 -14.34 19.67 22.85
CA ALA A 776 -12.91 19.80 22.53
C ALA A 776 -12.51 21.16 21.96
N TYR A 777 -13.46 21.97 21.49
CA TYR A 777 -13.17 23.23 20.82
C TYR A 777 -12.79 24.35 21.80
N SER A 778 -11.67 25.03 21.56
CA SER A 778 -11.04 25.94 22.53
C SER A 778 -11.88 27.17 22.88
N ASN A 779 -12.87 27.54 22.05
CA ASN A 779 -13.69 28.73 22.24
C ASN A 779 -15.14 28.37 22.64
N THR A 780 -15.41 27.11 23.00
CA THR A 780 -16.74 26.67 23.43
C THR A 780 -17.17 27.44 24.69
N PRO A 781 -18.40 28.02 24.72
CA PRO A 781 -18.86 28.82 25.85
C PRO A 781 -18.87 28.06 27.17
N VAL A 782 -18.56 28.76 28.28
CA VAL A 782 -18.41 28.13 29.60
C VAL A 782 -19.69 27.42 30.07
N ASN A 783 -20.86 28.01 29.84
CA ASN A 783 -22.16 27.40 30.16
C ASN A 783 -22.45 26.11 29.37
N ILE A 784 -21.78 25.91 28.22
CA ILE A 784 -21.87 24.68 27.42
C ILE A 784 -20.90 23.64 27.98
N LEU A 785 -19.68 24.06 28.39
CA LEU A 785 -18.75 23.19 29.10
C LEU A 785 -19.31 22.72 30.46
N GLU A 786 -20.11 23.53 31.15
CA GLU A 786 -20.83 23.13 32.39
C GLU A 786 -21.88 22.03 32.17
N ILE A 787 -22.51 22.00 30.99
CA ILE A 787 -23.43 20.92 30.59
C ILE A 787 -22.62 19.66 30.24
N LEU A 788 -21.61 19.80 29.38
CA LEU A 788 -20.81 18.67 28.88
C LEU A 788 -19.89 18.07 29.96
N ALA A 789 -19.57 18.81 31.03
CA ALA A 789 -18.90 18.28 32.23
C ALA A 789 -19.76 17.27 33.02
N ARG A 790 -21.05 17.16 32.70
CA ARG A 790 -22.02 16.24 33.31
C ARG A 790 -22.57 15.22 32.31
N ASP A 791 -21.96 15.11 31.13
CA ASP A 791 -22.33 14.12 30.12
C ASP A 791 -22.21 12.69 30.67
N SER A 792 -23.10 11.80 30.28
CA SER A 792 -23.00 10.38 30.62
C SER A 792 -21.79 9.74 29.96
N ASP A 793 -21.45 10.17 28.73
CA ASP A 793 -20.27 9.69 28.03
C ASP A 793 -18.98 10.25 28.65
N LYS A 794 -18.04 9.35 28.94
CA LYS A 794 -16.77 9.71 29.56
C LYS A 794 -15.82 10.42 28.61
N ASP A 795 -15.87 10.13 27.31
CA ASP A 795 -14.94 10.70 26.35
C ASP A 795 -15.32 12.16 26.04
N VAL A 796 -16.60 12.53 26.11
CA VAL A 796 -17.06 13.93 26.19
C VAL A 796 -16.43 14.62 27.42
N ARG A 797 -16.52 14.02 28.61
CA ARG A 797 -15.92 14.59 29.83
C ARG A 797 -14.38 14.68 29.75
N VAL A 798 -13.71 13.74 29.07
CA VAL A 798 -12.27 13.82 28.72
C VAL A 798 -11.98 15.06 27.87
N LYS A 799 -12.82 15.36 26.87
CA LYS A 799 -12.64 16.57 26.03
C LYS A 799 -12.84 17.85 26.83
N VAL A 800 -13.83 17.92 27.73
CA VAL A 800 -14.00 19.08 28.64
C VAL A 800 -12.78 19.22 29.56
N ALA A 801 -12.30 18.13 30.17
CA ALA A 801 -11.11 18.14 31.02
C ALA A 801 -9.84 18.64 30.29
N ALA A 802 -9.68 18.29 29.01
CA ALA A 802 -8.56 18.71 28.17
C ALA A 802 -8.69 20.14 27.60
N ASN A 803 -9.86 20.78 27.69
CA ASN A 803 -10.12 22.09 27.08
C ASN A 803 -9.49 23.22 27.91
N THR A 804 -8.74 24.11 27.26
CA THR A 804 -8.08 25.27 27.89
C THR A 804 -9.05 26.32 28.41
N ASN A 805 -10.29 26.36 27.90
CA ASN A 805 -11.33 27.30 28.35
C ASN A 805 -12.23 26.73 29.46
N SER A 806 -11.97 25.50 29.93
CA SER A 806 -12.68 24.93 31.07
C SER A 806 -12.30 25.63 32.38
N PRO A 807 -13.24 26.26 33.10
CA PRO A 807 -12.94 26.95 34.35
C PRO A 807 -12.55 25.99 35.48
N VAL A 808 -11.80 26.52 36.46
CA VAL A 808 -11.17 25.74 37.54
C VAL A 808 -12.19 24.95 38.37
N ASN A 809 -13.41 25.45 38.60
CA ASN A 809 -14.47 24.73 39.30
C ASN A 809 -14.90 23.44 38.59
N ILE A 810 -14.95 23.43 37.25
CA ILE A 810 -15.21 22.22 36.46
C ILE A 810 -14.01 21.27 36.55
N LEU A 811 -12.79 21.79 36.41
CA LEU A 811 -11.58 20.97 36.49
C LEU A 811 -11.40 20.33 37.89
N GLU A 812 -11.80 21.02 38.96
CA GLU A 812 -11.86 20.45 40.32
C GLU A 812 -12.95 19.38 40.48
N GLN A 813 -14.05 19.44 39.72
CA GLN A 813 -15.04 18.37 39.66
C GLN A 813 -14.48 17.16 38.89
N LEU A 814 -13.89 17.38 37.71
CA LEU A 814 -13.36 16.34 36.83
C LEU A 814 -12.07 15.68 37.35
N ALA A 815 -11.31 16.36 38.21
CA ALA A 815 -10.22 15.76 38.99
C ALA A 815 -10.71 14.67 39.97
N ARG A 816 -12.02 14.57 40.20
CA ARG A 816 -12.67 13.57 41.06
C ARG A 816 -13.61 12.65 40.26
N ASP A 817 -13.48 12.63 38.92
CA ASP A 817 -14.25 11.73 38.06
C ASP A 817 -13.89 10.27 38.31
N GLN A 818 -14.86 9.38 38.11
CA GLN A 818 -14.67 7.94 38.27
C GLN A 818 -13.72 7.38 37.20
N ASP A 819 -13.77 7.88 35.96
CA ASP A 819 -12.91 7.39 34.88
C ASP A 819 -11.52 8.06 34.91
N ALA A 820 -10.49 7.21 34.94
CA ALA A 820 -9.10 7.64 35.00
C ALA A 820 -8.64 8.46 33.79
N SER A 821 -9.28 8.28 32.62
CA SER A 821 -8.98 9.05 31.42
C SER A 821 -9.36 10.52 31.60
N VAL A 822 -10.49 10.80 32.27
CA VAL A 822 -10.95 12.15 32.60
C VAL A 822 -9.98 12.80 33.59
N ARG A 823 -9.55 12.06 34.62
CA ARG A 823 -8.53 12.54 35.57
C ARG A 823 -7.17 12.76 34.92
N THR A 824 -6.77 11.91 33.96
CA THR A 824 -5.53 12.06 33.17
C THR A 824 -5.55 13.31 32.30
N ALA A 825 -6.68 13.56 31.61
CA ALA A 825 -6.88 14.77 30.82
C ALA A 825 -6.89 16.03 31.72
N THR A 826 -7.53 15.95 32.88
CA THR A 826 -7.55 17.03 33.89
C THR A 826 -6.13 17.34 34.39
N ALA A 827 -5.37 16.30 34.77
CA ALA A 827 -3.95 16.39 35.15
C ALA A 827 -3.05 16.95 34.05
N SER A 828 -3.43 16.81 32.77
CA SER A 828 -2.70 17.36 31.62
C SER A 828 -2.99 18.84 31.36
N ASN A 829 -4.05 19.41 31.94
CA ASN A 829 -4.51 20.76 31.64
C ASN A 829 -3.62 21.83 32.30
N SER A 830 -3.12 22.78 31.51
CA SER A 830 -2.22 23.84 31.97
C SER A 830 -2.87 24.82 32.95
N HIS A 831 -4.21 24.88 33.04
CA HIS A 831 -4.91 25.78 33.96
C HIS A 831 -5.28 25.15 35.30
N LEU A 832 -4.88 23.89 35.56
CA LEU A 832 -5.17 23.22 36.83
C LEU A 832 -4.32 23.78 37.99
N PRO A 833 -4.91 24.09 39.17
CA PRO A 833 -4.14 24.54 40.33
C PRO A 833 -3.16 23.51 40.87
N ALA A 834 -1.99 23.98 41.35
CA ALA A 834 -0.96 23.14 41.95
C ALA A 834 -1.45 22.32 43.16
N THR A 835 -2.46 22.79 43.89
CA THR A 835 -3.14 22.06 44.98
C THR A 835 -3.84 20.79 44.48
N VAL A 836 -4.47 20.85 43.30
CA VAL A 836 -5.17 19.69 42.68
C VAL A 836 -4.16 18.76 42.01
N LEU A 837 -3.12 19.31 41.36
CA LEU A 837 -1.98 18.51 40.87
C LEU A 837 -1.28 17.73 42.00
N THR A 838 -1.24 18.28 43.22
CA THR A 838 -0.71 17.59 44.41
C THR A 838 -1.63 16.45 44.89
N GLN A 839 -2.94 16.54 44.65
CA GLN A 839 -3.88 15.44 44.92
C GLN A 839 -3.73 14.34 43.84
N LEU A 840 -3.73 14.72 42.56
CA LEU A 840 -3.58 13.80 41.42
C LEU A 840 -2.18 13.16 41.30
N ALA A 841 -1.16 13.70 41.98
CA ALA A 841 0.15 13.05 42.12
C ALA A 841 0.11 11.72 42.91
N ASN A 842 -0.96 11.50 43.67
CA ASN A 842 -1.21 10.29 44.46
C ASN A 842 -2.36 9.45 43.87
N ASP A 843 -2.69 9.62 42.57
CA ASP A 843 -3.71 8.82 41.89
C ASP A 843 -3.27 7.35 41.75
N GLU A 844 -4.22 6.43 41.79
CA GLU A 844 -4.00 5.00 41.61
C GLU A 844 -3.51 4.63 40.19
N LYS A 845 -3.62 5.56 39.22
CA LYS A 845 -3.31 5.31 37.81
C LYS A 845 -2.05 6.02 37.36
N VAL A 846 -1.08 5.22 36.91
CA VAL A 846 0.23 5.63 36.41
C VAL A 846 0.11 6.64 35.25
N GLU A 847 -0.96 6.56 34.46
CA GLU A 847 -1.30 7.50 33.38
C GLU A 847 -1.56 8.92 33.92
N VAL A 848 -2.31 9.04 35.03
CA VAL A 848 -2.59 10.31 35.69
C VAL A 848 -1.30 10.88 36.28
N CYS A 849 -0.50 10.06 36.97
CA CYS A 849 0.78 10.49 37.54
C CYS A 849 1.78 10.89 36.45
N ARG A 850 1.81 10.19 35.31
CA ARG A 850 2.60 10.55 34.11
C ARG A 850 2.16 11.91 33.54
N ALA A 851 0.85 12.18 33.48
CA ALA A 851 0.32 13.48 33.07
C ALA A 851 0.68 14.59 34.06
N VAL A 852 0.58 14.36 35.38
CA VAL A 852 1.04 15.30 36.42
C VAL A 852 2.53 15.60 36.25
N ALA A 853 3.37 14.59 36.02
CA ALA A 853 4.81 14.80 35.79
C ALA A 853 5.10 15.70 34.57
N GLN A 854 4.32 15.53 33.50
CA GLN A 854 4.45 16.27 32.24
C GLN A 854 3.81 17.67 32.26
N ASN A 855 2.87 17.96 33.18
CA ASN A 855 2.21 19.26 33.28
C ASN A 855 3.20 20.37 33.71
N PRO A 856 3.31 21.50 32.97
CA PRO A 856 4.19 22.62 33.32
C PRO A 856 3.99 23.21 34.72
N ASN A 857 2.77 23.23 35.24
CA ASN A 857 2.42 23.86 36.53
C ASN A 857 2.57 22.94 37.75
N THR A 858 3.00 21.69 37.56
CA THR A 858 3.32 20.77 38.66
C THR A 858 4.52 21.27 39.48
N PRO A 859 4.41 21.31 40.83
CA PRO A 859 5.53 21.64 41.70
C PRO A 859 6.77 20.77 41.46
N ALA A 860 7.96 21.40 41.48
CA ALA A 860 9.24 20.73 41.27
C ALA A 860 9.44 19.41 42.04
N PRO A 861 9.19 19.31 43.37
CA PRO A 861 9.41 18.06 44.11
C PRO A 861 8.50 16.90 43.66
N ILE A 862 7.31 17.20 43.10
CA ILE A 862 6.41 16.18 42.56
C ILE A 862 6.93 15.69 41.20
N ARG A 863 7.40 16.62 40.35
CA ARG A 863 7.96 16.30 39.03
C ARG A 863 9.22 15.44 39.12
N GLU A 864 10.07 15.67 40.12
CA GLU A 864 11.26 14.84 40.37
C GLU A 864 10.92 13.41 40.77
N SER A 865 9.76 13.18 41.41
CA SER A 865 9.33 11.86 41.88
C SER A 865 8.73 10.95 40.80
N LEU A 866 8.55 11.41 39.55
CA LEU A 866 7.69 10.76 38.54
C LEU A 866 8.33 10.65 37.13
N ARG A 867 9.65 10.44 37.05
CA ARG A 867 10.48 10.77 35.87
C ARG A 867 10.45 9.79 34.65
N ASP A 868 9.96 8.55 34.76
CA ASP A 868 10.55 7.42 33.99
C ASP A 868 9.70 6.66 32.87
N LEU A 869 8.83 7.24 31.97
CA LEU A 869 7.83 6.45 31.12
C LEU A 869 7.36 6.97 29.68
N ILE A 870 7.48 6.30 28.46
CA ILE A 870 7.09 6.86 27.08
C ILE A 870 6.40 6.03 25.83
N VAL A 871 7.06 5.42 24.78
CA VAL A 871 6.75 5.56 23.25
C VAL A 871 6.38 4.36 22.21
N GLN A 872 5.57 4.55 21.08
CA GLN A 872 5.67 4.08 19.58
C GLN A 872 4.43 3.52 18.66
N PRO A 873 4.46 3.48 17.25
CA PRO A 873 3.33 3.16 16.24
C PRO A 873 3.57 2.36 14.84
N THR A 874 2.55 1.99 13.95
CA THR A 874 2.68 1.44 12.49
C THR A 874 1.39 1.26 11.53
N THR A 875 1.44 0.85 10.19
CA THR A 875 0.33 0.84 9.09
C THR A 875 0.43 -0.09 7.77
N ARG A 876 -0.63 -0.40 6.91
CA ARG A 876 -0.64 -1.14 5.53
C ARG A 876 -1.96 -1.12 4.58
N GLN A 877 -2.03 -1.72 3.31
CA GLN A 877 -3.17 -1.69 2.26
C GLN A 877 -3.25 -2.77 1.03
N THR A 878 -4.29 -2.81 0.10
CA THR A 878 -4.67 -3.90 -0.98
C THR A 878 -5.44 -3.53 -2.37
N SER A 879 -5.99 -4.46 -3.24
CA SER A 879 -6.48 -4.28 -4.72
C SER A 879 -7.57 -5.28 -5.43
N PRO A 880 -8.11 -5.12 -6.73
CA PRO A 880 -9.36 -5.79 -7.38
C PRO A 880 -9.42 -6.33 -8.92
N THR A 881 -10.57 -6.88 -9.51
CA THR A 881 -10.74 -7.60 -10.89
C THR A 881 -12.16 -7.68 -11.70
N LEU A 882 -12.32 -8.38 -12.92
CA LEU A 882 -13.52 -9.05 -13.68
C LEU A 882 -14.17 -8.60 -15.12
N ARG A 883 -14.72 -9.53 -16.01
CA ARG A 883 -15.38 -9.34 -17.42
C ARG A 883 -16.75 -10.11 -17.79
N GLY A 884 -17.39 -10.19 -19.02
CA GLY A 884 -18.87 -10.55 -19.27
C GLY A 884 -19.45 -11.30 -20.58
N LEU A 885 -20.77 -11.18 -20.95
CA LEU A 885 -21.74 -12.04 -21.79
C LEU A 885 -22.61 -11.30 -22.90
N ASN A 886 -23.60 -11.98 -23.57
CA ASN A 886 -24.65 -11.39 -24.47
C ASN A 886 -25.33 -10.15 -23.87
N ARG A 887 -25.90 -10.33 -22.67
CA ARG A 887 -26.15 -9.29 -21.67
C ARG A 887 -25.91 -9.90 -20.29
N LEU A 888 -25.64 -9.07 -19.29
CA LEU A 888 -25.64 -9.49 -17.89
C LEU A 888 -27.06 -9.29 -17.36
N TYR A 889 -27.59 -10.27 -16.64
CA TYR A 889 -28.92 -10.19 -16.04
C TYR A 889 -29.00 -9.03 -15.05
N ASN A 890 -29.99 -8.15 -15.22
CA ASN A 890 -30.31 -7.08 -14.28
C ASN A 890 -31.62 -7.42 -13.54
N PRO A 891 -31.57 -7.78 -12.24
CA PRO A 891 -32.76 -8.07 -11.43
C PRO A 891 -33.77 -6.91 -11.33
N SER A 892 -33.37 -5.71 -11.75
CA SER A 892 -34.18 -4.49 -11.70
C SER A 892 -34.98 -4.21 -12.98
N THR A 893 -34.66 -4.87 -14.10
CA THR A 893 -35.23 -4.56 -15.43
C THR A 893 -35.57 -5.76 -16.29
N ASP A 894 -34.94 -6.92 -16.08
CA ASP A 894 -35.09 -8.07 -16.96
C ASP A 894 -36.08 -9.09 -16.40
N ASP A 895 -37.06 -9.52 -17.20
CA ASP A 895 -37.86 -10.70 -16.88
C ASP A 895 -36.98 -11.97 -16.96
N LEU A 896 -36.96 -12.72 -15.87
CA LEU A 896 -36.17 -13.94 -15.76
C LEU A 896 -36.67 -15.05 -16.69
N VAL A 897 -37.98 -15.17 -16.92
CA VAL A 897 -38.52 -16.23 -17.78
C VAL A 897 -38.04 -16.05 -19.24
N SER A 898 -38.04 -14.81 -19.71
CA SER A 898 -37.48 -14.39 -21.01
C SER A 898 -35.97 -14.60 -21.09
N ILE A 899 -35.20 -14.25 -20.04
CA ILE A 899 -33.74 -14.48 -20.00
C ILE A 899 -33.39 -15.97 -20.03
N LEU A 900 -34.15 -16.83 -19.36
CA LEU A 900 -33.96 -18.29 -19.43
C LEU A 900 -34.28 -18.82 -20.84
N ALA A 901 -35.28 -18.29 -21.53
CA ALA A 901 -35.54 -18.63 -22.94
C ALA A 901 -34.41 -18.17 -23.88
N GLU A 902 -33.84 -16.97 -23.68
CA GLU A 902 -32.64 -16.51 -24.39
C GLU A 902 -31.44 -17.45 -24.15
N TYR A 903 -31.12 -17.75 -22.88
CA TYR A 903 -29.95 -18.54 -22.50
C TYR A 903 -30.04 -20.02 -22.91
N ALA A 904 -31.25 -20.58 -22.98
CA ALA A 904 -31.46 -21.94 -23.50
C ALA A 904 -31.03 -22.10 -24.96
N SER A 905 -30.99 -21.01 -25.74
CA SER A 905 -30.50 -21.00 -27.13
C SER A 905 -28.98 -20.79 -27.27
N SER A 906 -28.25 -20.58 -26.17
CA SER A 906 -26.82 -20.25 -26.20
C SER A 906 -25.96 -21.35 -26.82
N GLU A 907 -24.93 -20.97 -27.59
CA GLU A 907 -23.95 -21.92 -28.12
C GLU A 907 -23.15 -22.63 -27.00
N ASN A 908 -22.97 -21.98 -25.84
CA ASN A 908 -22.24 -22.54 -24.71
C ASN A 908 -23.09 -23.61 -23.99
N ALA A 909 -22.63 -24.86 -24.06
CA ALA A 909 -23.31 -26.01 -23.46
C ALA A 909 -23.50 -25.90 -21.94
N PHE A 910 -22.59 -25.25 -21.20
CA PHE A 910 -22.76 -25.05 -19.75
C PHE A 910 -23.87 -24.04 -19.44
N VAL A 911 -24.01 -22.99 -20.25
CA VAL A 911 -25.10 -22.00 -20.12
C VAL A 911 -26.45 -22.69 -20.35
N ARG A 912 -26.58 -23.53 -21.39
CA ARG A 912 -27.79 -24.33 -21.61
C ARG A 912 -28.06 -25.32 -20.47
N LEU A 913 -27.03 -26.01 -19.97
CA LEU A 913 -27.16 -26.99 -18.89
C LEU A 913 -27.75 -26.38 -17.62
N VAL A 914 -27.19 -25.27 -17.12
CA VAL A 914 -27.71 -24.62 -15.91
C VAL A 914 -29.08 -23.98 -16.16
N THR A 915 -29.34 -23.49 -17.38
CA THR A 915 -30.67 -23.01 -17.76
C THR A 915 -31.72 -24.13 -17.69
N LEU A 916 -31.43 -25.32 -18.21
CA LEU A 916 -32.36 -26.47 -18.15
C LEU A 916 -32.54 -27.03 -16.73
N LEU A 917 -31.58 -26.84 -15.82
CA LEU A 917 -31.70 -27.16 -14.40
C LEU A 917 -32.52 -26.12 -13.59
N HIS A 918 -32.74 -24.91 -14.11
CA HIS A 918 -33.33 -23.83 -13.32
C HIS A 918 -34.84 -24.04 -13.05
N PRO A 919 -35.33 -23.95 -11.79
CA PRO A 919 -36.72 -24.29 -11.44
C PRO A 919 -37.82 -23.48 -12.14
N LEU A 920 -37.50 -22.30 -12.70
CA LEU A 920 -38.44 -21.41 -13.40
C LEU A 920 -38.35 -21.50 -14.93
N THR A 921 -37.61 -22.45 -15.49
CA THR A 921 -37.46 -22.61 -16.94
C THR A 921 -38.78 -23.06 -17.58
N PRO A 922 -39.24 -22.43 -18.69
CA PRO A 922 -40.56 -22.73 -19.27
C PRO A 922 -40.76 -24.20 -19.63
N HIS A 923 -41.96 -24.74 -19.38
CA HIS A 923 -42.30 -26.12 -19.74
C HIS A 923 -42.09 -26.43 -21.24
N GLU A 924 -42.24 -25.43 -22.12
CA GLU A 924 -41.96 -25.54 -23.55
C GLU A 924 -40.47 -25.80 -23.83
N VAL A 925 -39.58 -25.06 -23.14
CA VAL A 925 -38.12 -25.22 -23.21
C VAL A 925 -37.69 -26.56 -22.60
N LEU A 926 -38.31 -26.98 -21.49
CA LEU A 926 -38.08 -28.30 -20.89
C LEU A 926 -38.54 -29.44 -21.83
N THR A 927 -39.66 -29.26 -22.54
CA THR A 927 -40.16 -30.24 -23.52
C THR A 927 -39.22 -30.37 -24.72
N GLN A 928 -38.62 -29.27 -25.17
CA GLN A 928 -37.55 -29.30 -26.19
C GLN A 928 -36.26 -29.96 -25.65
N GLY A 929 -35.85 -29.63 -24.42
CA GLY A 929 -34.67 -30.20 -23.76
C GLY A 929 -34.77 -31.71 -23.56
N ALA A 930 -35.96 -32.23 -23.22
CA ALA A 930 -36.23 -33.67 -23.12
C ALA A 930 -36.09 -34.41 -24.46
N GLN A 931 -36.16 -33.71 -25.59
CA GLN A 931 -35.94 -34.27 -26.93
C GLN A 931 -34.51 -34.00 -27.46
N SER A 932 -33.61 -33.43 -26.65
CA SER A 932 -32.23 -33.16 -27.06
C SER A 932 -31.45 -34.47 -27.27
N ALA A 933 -30.60 -34.49 -28.30
CA ALA A 933 -29.64 -35.58 -28.48
C ALA A 933 -28.62 -35.67 -27.33
N SER A 934 -28.34 -34.55 -26.64
CA SER A 934 -27.43 -34.50 -25.49
C SER A 934 -28.08 -35.12 -24.26
N TRP A 935 -27.54 -36.25 -23.79
CA TRP A 935 -28.04 -36.92 -22.58
C TRP A 935 -27.89 -36.05 -21.32
N LEU A 936 -26.92 -35.14 -21.27
CA LEU A 936 -26.75 -34.17 -20.18
C LEU A 936 -27.88 -33.12 -20.14
N GLU A 937 -28.38 -32.71 -21.31
CA GLU A 937 -29.52 -31.79 -21.40
C GLU A 937 -30.83 -32.51 -21.03
N ARG A 938 -31.00 -33.79 -21.41
CA ARG A 938 -32.11 -34.62 -20.95
C ARG A 938 -32.05 -34.93 -19.45
N TYR A 939 -30.86 -35.17 -18.89
CA TYR A 939 -30.63 -35.30 -17.45
C TYR A 939 -31.06 -34.03 -16.71
N ALA A 940 -30.68 -32.85 -17.20
CA ALA A 940 -31.05 -31.58 -16.59
C ALA A 940 -32.59 -31.41 -16.53
N VAL A 941 -33.32 -31.83 -17.56
CA VAL A 941 -34.79 -31.84 -17.54
C VAL A 941 -35.34 -32.91 -16.58
N ALA A 942 -34.74 -34.10 -16.49
CA ALA A 942 -35.17 -35.12 -15.54
C ALA A 942 -35.01 -34.69 -14.07
N ASP A 943 -33.93 -33.97 -13.76
CA ASP A 943 -33.58 -33.50 -12.42
C ASP A 943 -34.25 -32.16 -12.05
N ASN A 944 -34.71 -31.37 -13.03
CA ASN A 944 -35.43 -30.13 -12.77
C ASN A 944 -36.79 -30.38 -12.10
N SER A 945 -37.01 -29.74 -10.95
CA SER A 945 -38.24 -29.81 -10.18
C SER A 945 -39.49 -29.37 -10.96
N GLY A 946 -39.35 -28.38 -11.85
CA GLY A 946 -40.43 -27.80 -12.67
C GLY A 946 -40.85 -28.65 -13.88
N THR A 947 -40.20 -29.80 -14.13
CA THR A 947 -40.55 -30.70 -15.23
C THR A 947 -41.90 -31.38 -15.00
N PRO A 948 -42.86 -31.32 -15.95
CA PRO A 948 -44.16 -31.97 -15.82
C PRO A 948 -44.05 -33.48 -15.58
N SER A 949 -44.91 -34.03 -14.71
CA SER A 949 -44.89 -35.45 -14.32
C SER A 949 -44.99 -36.41 -15.51
N VAL A 950 -45.80 -36.08 -16.53
CA VAL A 950 -45.93 -36.85 -17.78
C VAL A 950 -44.60 -36.89 -18.55
N LEU A 951 -43.89 -35.77 -18.63
CA LEU A 951 -42.59 -35.69 -19.30
C LEU A 951 -41.49 -36.40 -18.51
N ARG A 952 -41.55 -36.35 -17.17
CA ARG A 952 -40.63 -37.09 -16.29
C ARG A 952 -40.88 -38.61 -16.33
N GLN A 953 -42.14 -39.05 -16.47
CA GLN A 953 -42.48 -40.45 -16.74
C GLN A 953 -41.94 -40.94 -18.10
N GLN A 954 -41.98 -40.11 -19.15
CA GLN A 954 -41.33 -40.43 -20.43
C GLN A 954 -39.80 -40.55 -20.27
N LEU A 955 -39.16 -39.64 -19.53
CA LEU A 955 -37.73 -39.71 -19.24
C LEU A 955 -37.33 -40.87 -18.30
N ALA A 956 -38.27 -41.51 -17.60
CA ALA A 956 -38.04 -42.74 -16.85
C ALA A 956 -37.86 -43.99 -17.75
N GLU A 957 -38.12 -43.84 -19.05
CA GLU A 957 -37.92 -44.84 -20.12
C GLU A 957 -36.80 -44.48 -21.13
N ASP A 958 -36.04 -43.40 -20.88
CA ASP A 958 -34.94 -42.92 -21.74
C ASP A 958 -33.85 -43.98 -22.06
N SER A 959 -33.21 -43.88 -23.23
CA SER A 959 -32.10 -44.77 -23.62
C SER A 959 -30.93 -44.74 -22.63
N ASN A 960 -30.62 -43.59 -22.04
CA ASN A 960 -29.48 -43.38 -21.16
C ASN A 960 -29.78 -43.84 -19.72
N ARG A 961 -28.87 -44.62 -19.13
CA ARG A 961 -29.04 -45.20 -17.78
C ARG A 961 -29.10 -44.14 -16.65
N ILE A 962 -28.40 -43.01 -16.79
CA ILE A 962 -28.31 -41.94 -15.79
C ILE A 962 -29.57 -41.05 -15.83
N VAL A 963 -30.03 -40.68 -17.04
CA VAL A 963 -31.26 -39.88 -17.23
C VAL A 963 -32.46 -40.56 -16.58
N ARG A 964 -32.63 -41.87 -16.80
CA ARG A 964 -33.70 -42.65 -16.16
C ARG A 964 -33.57 -42.75 -14.64
N ALA A 965 -32.35 -42.84 -14.10
CA ALA A 965 -32.16 -42.91 -12.65
C ALA A 965 -32.64 -41.61 -11.98
N ALA A 966 -32.23 -40.45 -12.49
CA ALA A 966 -32.70 -39.15 -12.01
C ALA A 966 -34.23 -39.00 -12.19
N ALA A 967 -34.76 -39.35 -13.36
CA ALA A 967 -36.20 -39.28 -13.62
C ALA A 967 -37.01 -40.15 -12.65
N ARG A 968 -36.62 -41.41 -12.42
CA ARG A 968 -37.32 -42.37 -11.56
C ARG A 968 -37.28 -41.99 -10.07
N VAL A 969 -36.17 -41.43 -9.59
CA VAL A 969 -36.07 -40.87 -8.23
C VAL A 969 -37.10 -39.74 -8.07
N ASN A 970 -37.16 -38.83 -9.03
CA ASN A 970 -38.02 -37.64 -9.02
C ASN A 970 -39.46 -37.89 -9.54
N THR A 971 -39.88 -39.14 -9.77
CA THR A 971 -41.30 -39.53 -10.02
C THR A 971 -41.97 -40.21 -8.83
N ASN A 972 -41.20 -40.65 -7.83
CA ASN A 972 -41.71 -41.31 -6.61
C ASN A 972 -41.81 -40.34 -5.41
N SER A 973 -41.75 -39.03 -5.70
CA SER A 973 -41.74 -37.90 -4.76
C SER A 973 -42.81 -36.88 -5.14
#